data_AF-A0A3L7QDP4-F1
#
_entry.id   AF-A0A3L7QDP4-F1
#
_cell.length_a   1.000
_cell.length_b   1.000
_cell.length_c   1.000
_cell.angle_alpha   90.00
_cell.angle_beta   90.00
_cell.angle_gamma   90.00
#
_symmetry.space_group_name_H-M   'P 1'
#
loop_
_entity.id
_entity.type
_entity.pdbx_description
1 polymer ?
#
loop_
_entity_poly.entity_id
_entity_poly.type
_entity_poly.pdbx_seq_one_letter_code
_entity_poly.pdbx_strand_id
1 'polypeptide(L)'
;MYLGKTITPPRAAVRLPGVPAGVGFWIDTDLPGTAIRNSAAGGIAGMVVLGLLFLVLIGSSGFAQLPATRLDGLFPAGGAPGATVEVTISGLDLDDVDRLQFSHEGIKATRKMADPTKFDDGPQPVENVFVITVDGNVPPANYEIRVQGKYGLSNPRTFVVGSLPEVIEREPNGGNDIPAWVEITDAAGQKTKQNPAVEVSLPSTVNGQAVNGPDVDWYRFAGTVGQRVLIDGYARRIDSRMDLVVTVVDAAGRVLGNSQPGPSGDPLVDVTLPASGEYFVKAHDALYQQGPGYYYRLKLGVLPHLDFVFPPAGLPGSNEEYTLYGRNLPGGQASPYQLGGRPIEMVKLRIPMPGDVIDRLSFTSRLDPHASSVDGIEHRVTSGNQVSNPVLITAASAPVVVEQANDAPATAQTLKLPCEVAGQFYPQRDVDWYQFEAKAGEKWAIDLVSQRLNIPSDPSLLVQRVAMDATGKPQVTDIVFLDDVSELNVNNKTHRHEFDNRSSDPVYLFTVPADGIYRIMVRDSSSSVRSDPRLVYRLAIRQPAPDYRLVAVPGESVASLMLRKGGREVVRVYADRRDGFTGDIRVTATGLPPGVTTEEITIGSGNIVGTFVLTATEAAPVGIGTLQVTSKSTINGQEVTRKARYGAALAPYQFAQPQSNIANVSARLVERIQVCVTDAELSPQMLTLGDGKLIETARGGIVKLPYQLKSQEGVGGNLIGFPIDYPPMANVPQVSIGAAAAGEFQLSLTAQTPPGTYTFYLAGFNQGLQYKRNPEAAVKAKARQERIGKILMEAQTTAQTTQTTAQTKQTELTAANAVFTQATTLKQTADQMLAPLTDAHKLAEAALAQKQELAKASPTDENLKAEVVKAQAALDDAAKKLKEAQTAAEEAAKKLDEATTLQKAAMDAKTLADTQLTMAQQFQQLAQQEKQRADQIATQRQNEANPRGFNVNVPSNSITIKIDEFPIKVDALQEAASIKQGDKIEIPVKITRLYGLTTAISIQTQPLGSLGGVSFSSVNIPDNQLDAKFEIAAAANATVGDHTATVRLVMNFNGQQLILERPLKLTVIEVKPTT
;
A
#
# COMPACT_ATOMS: atom_id res chain seq x y z
N MET A 1 25.96 -45.18 -23.65
CA MET A 1 26.30 -45.84 -24.93
C MET A 1 25.13 -45.60 -25.89
N TYR A 2 25.42 -45.20 -27.14
CA TYR A 2 24.52 -44.81 -28.25
C TYR A 2 23.76 -43.47 -28.10
N LEU A 3 24.19 -42.32 -28.67
CA LEU A 3 24.34 -41.83 -30.07
C LEU A 3 23.04 -41.71 -30.88
N GLY A 4 22.63 -40.46 -31.17
CA GLY A 4 22.32 -40.03 -32.54
C GLY A 4 20.97 -39.36 -32.82
N LYS A 5 21.08 -38.14 -33.37
CA LYS A 5 20.16 -37.40 -34.29
C LYS A 5 19.07 -36.51 -33.71
N THR A 6 19.40 -35.21 -33.68
CA THR A 6 18.52 -34.05 -33.73
C THR A 6 17.76 -34.00 -35.07
N ILE A 7 16.44 -33.86 -35.01
CA ILE A 7 15.60 -33.43 -36.14
C ILE A 7 14.94 -32.11 -35.74
N THR A 8 15.20 -31.05 -36.50
CA THR A 8 14.57 -29.75 -36.36
C THR A 8 13.24 -29.74 -37.15
N PRO A 9 12.10 -29.33 -36.58
CA PRO A 9 10.89 -29.07 -37.36
C PRO A 9 10.86 -27.62 -37.90
N PRO A 10 10.08 -27.34 -38.97
CA PRO A 10 10.17 -26.09 -39.72
C PRO A 10 9.57 -24.90 -38.98
N ARG A 11 10.20 -23.73 -39.17
CA ARG A 11 9.70 -22.43 -38.70
C ARG A 11 8.42 -22.06 -39.46
N ALA A 12 7.28 -22.04 -38.76
CA ALA A 12 6.06 -21.40 -39.25
C ALA A 12 6.03 -19.95 -38.75
N ALA A 13 5.87 -19.01 -39.67
CA ALA A 13 5.63 -17.60 -39.36
C ALA A 13 4.15 -17.42 -38.99
N VAL A 14 3.87 -16.95 -37.76
CA VAL A 14 2.53 -16.53 -37.34
C VAL A 14 2.41 -15.03 -37.56
N ARG A 15 1.47 -14.61 -38.40
CA ARG A 15 1.14 -13.20 -38.68
C ARG A 15 0.05 -12.76 -37.69
N LEU A 16 0.36 -11.82 -36.81
CA LEU A 16 -0.66 -11.20 -35.94
C LEU A 16 -1.57 -10.27 -36.77
N PRO A 17 -2.91 -10.30 -36.60
CA PRO A 17 -3.81 -9.40 -37.32
C PRO A 17 -3.68 -7.97 -36.79
N GLY A 18 -3.51 -6.98 -37.67
CA GLY A 18 -3.67 -5.55 -37.33
C GLY A 18 -2.52 -4.60 -37.64
N VAL A 19 -1.40 -5.04 -38.24
CA VAL A 19 -0.28 -4.15 -38.56
C VAL A 19 -0.30 -3.74 -40.05
N PRO A 20 -0.37 -2.43 -40.39
CA PRO A 20 -0.24 -1.96 -41.77
C PRO A 20 1.17 -2.22 -42.31
N ALA A 21 1.27 -2.59 -43.58
CA ALA A 21 2.54 -2.89 -44.24
C ALA A 21 3.43 -1.64 -44.35
N GLY A 22 4.66 -1.68 -43.81
CA GLY A 22 5.62 -0.59 -44.04
C GLY A 22 6.84 -0.47 -43.13
N VAL A 23 7.00 -1.28 -42.07
CA VAL A 23 8.18 -1.17 -41.19
C VAL A 23 8.75 -2.56 -40.90
N GLY A 24 9.82 -2.93 -41.60
CA GLY A 24 10.61 -4.12 -41.31
C GLY A 24 11.85 -3.74 -40.51
N PHE A 25 11.98 -4.26 -39.29
CA PHE A 25 13.25 -4.28 -38.57
C PHE A 25 14.00 -5.56 -38.95
N TRP A 26 15.18 -5.40 -39.55
CA TRP A 26 16.13 -6.50 -39.74
C TRP A 26 17.06 -6.53 -38.53
N ILE A 27 17.11 -7.67 -37.85
CA ILE A 27 18.18 -7.97 -36.88
C ILE A 27 19.13 -8.90 -37.61
N ASP A 28 20.31 -8.40 -37.93
CA ASP A 28 21.42 -9.19 -38.44
C ASP A 28 22.23 -9.67 -37.23
N THR A 29 22.32 -10.97 -37.03
CA THR A 29 23.19 -11.59 -36.03
C THR A 29 24.21 -12.44 -36.77
N ASP A 30 25.45 -11.96 -36.89
CA ASP A 30 26.62 -12.86 -36.89
C ASP A 30 27.98 -12.12 -36.76
N LEU A 31 28.77 -12.66 -35.82
CA LEU A 31 30.25 -12.71 -35.71
C LEU A 31 31.08 -11.66 -34.92
N PRO A 32 32.24 -12.09 -34.33
CA PRO A 32 32.90 -11.46 -33.19
C PRO A 32 34.25 -10.78 -33.50
N GLY A 33 34.69 -9.89 -32.60
CA GLY A 33 36.11 -9.60 -32.35
C GLY A 33 36.69 -8.30 -32.92
N THR A 34 37.56 -7.69 -32.08
CA THR A 34 38.61 -6.69 -32.35
C THR A 34 38.28 -5.20 -32.56
N ALA A 35 38.66 -4.43 -31.52
CA ALA A 35 39.40 -3.17 -31.50
C ALA A 35 39.09 -2.08 -32.55
N ILE A 36 38.53 -0.95 -32.11
CA ILE A 36 38.73 0.34 -32.79
C ILE A 36 39.05 1.44 -31.76
N ARG A 37 40.05 2.23 -32.15
CA ARG A 37 40.79 3.28 -31.45
C ARG A 37 39.95 4.53 -31.16
N ASN A 38 40.40 5.25 -30.12
CA ASN A 38 40.17 6.67 -29.88
C ASN A 38 40.30 7.53 -31.14
N SER A 39 39.38 8.49 -31.29
CA SER A 39 39.74 9.86 -31.62
C SER A 39 38.70 10.83 -31.04
N ALA A 40 39.16 11.62 -30.08
CA ALA A 40 38.46 12.73 -29.46
C ALA A 40 38.45 13.98 -30.34
N ALA A 41 37.33 14.70 -30.31
CA ALA A 41 37.17 16.17 -30.40
C ALA A 41 35.64 16.39 -30.38
N GLY A 42 34.99 17.02 -29.40
CA GLY A 42 35.35 18.16 -28.57
C GLY A 42 34.33 19.27 -28.87
N GLY A 43 33.38 19.51 -27.96
CA GLY A 43 32.33 20.52 -28.20
C GLY A 43 31.26 20.60 -27.11
N ILE A 44 31.62 21.27 -26.03
CA ILE A 44 30.85 21.72 -24.85
C ILE A 44 29.38 22.11 -25.17
N ALA A 45 28.41 21.40 -24.60
CA ALA A 45 27.03 21.86 -24.32
C ALA A 45 26.37 20.92 -23.29
N GLY A 46 26.96 20.86 -22.08
CA GLY A 46 26.39 20.17 -20.93
C GLY A 46 25.67 21.14 -20.00
N MET A 47 24.56 20.68 -19.43
CA MET A 47 23.69 21.36 -18.44
C MET A 47 22.74 22.42 -19.01
N VAL A 48 21.46 22.03 -19.20
CA VAL A 48 20.22 22.78 -18.84
C VAL A 48 18.94 22.17 -19.46
N VAL A 49 18.99 21.17 -20.37
CA VAL A 49 17.76 20.71 -21.08
C VAL A 49 17.29 19.28 -20.75
N LEU A 50 17.68 18.69 -19.62
CA LEU A 50 17.23 17.33 -19.23
C LEU A 50 16.23 17.31 -18.06
N GLY A 51 15.30 18.26 -18.02
CA GLY A 51 14.25 18.35 -16.98
C GLY A 51 12.81 18.48 -17.48
N LEU A 52 12.54 18.44 -18.79
CA LEU A 52 11.22 18.84 -19.33
C LEU A 52 10.62 17.91 -20.38
N LEU A 53 11.09 16.67 -20.51
CA LEU A 53 10.63 15.79 -21.58
C LEU A 53 10.47 14.33 -21.17
N PHE A 54 9.77 14.04 -20.07
CA PHE A 54 9.25 12.70 -19.80
C PHE A 54 7.93 12.75 -19.01
N LEU A 55 6.92 13.43 -19.58
CA LEU A 55 5.53 13.12 -19.28
C LEU A 55 5.08 12.06 -20.30
N VAL A 56 5.60 10.83 -20.13
CA VAL A 56 5.07 9.68 -20.84
C VAL A 56 3.63 9.55 -20.36
N LEU A 57 2.70 9.79 -21.29
CA LEU A 57 1.36 9.25 -21.27
C LEU A 57 1.49 7.72 -21.15
N ILE A 58 1.69 7.22 -19.93
CA ILE A 58 1.27 5.89 -19.58
C ILE A 58 -0.25 6.01 -19.61
N GLY A 59 -0.81 5.72 -20.79
CA GLY A 59 -2.22 5.37 -20.91
C GLY A 59 -2.42 4.08 -20.13
N SER A 60 -2.44 4.16 -18.80
CA SER A 60 -3.13 3.17 -18.02
C SER A 60 -4.55 3.22 -18.53
N SER A 61 -5.00 2.15 -19.17
CA SER A 61 -6.41 1.87 -19.42
C SER A 61 -7.08 1.70 -18.05
N GLY A 62 -7.23 2.81 -17.32
CA GLY A 62 -7.88 2.87 -16.04
C GLY A 62 -9.37 2.93 -16.32
N PHE A 63 -10.09 1.88 -15.91
CA PHE A 63 -11.50 2.04 -15.65
C PHE A 63 -11.63 3.13 -14.59
N ALA A 64 -12.23 4.24 -14.98
CA ALA A 64 -12.22 5.44 -14.17
C ALA A 64 -13.16 5.23 -12.98
N GLN A 65 -12.62 5.08 -11.76
CA GLN A 65 -13.36 5.20 -10.50
C GLN A 65 -13.29 6.64 -10.01
N LEU A 66 -14.27 7.09 -9.22
CA LEU A 66 -14.21 8.45 -8.68
C LEU A 66 -12.88 8.66 -7.94
N PRO A 67 -12.24 9.84 -8.08
CA PRO A 67 -10.92 10.07 -7.51
C PRO A 67 -10.95 9.92 -5.99
N ALA A 68 -9.91 9.28 -5.47
CA ALA A 68 -9.71 9.01 -4.06
C ALA A 68 -8.20 9.03 -3.79
N THR A 69 -7.77 9.85 -2.84
CA THR A 69 -6.34 10.04 -2.54
C THR A 69 -5.71 8.69 -2.26
N ARG A 70 -4.65 8.32 -2.99
CA ARG A 70 -3.96 7.04 -2.84
C ARG A 70 -2.47 7.26 -2.63
N LEU A 71 -1.92 6.62 -1.61
CA LEU A 71 -0.48 6.60 -1.35
C LEU A 71 0.09 5.25 -1.81
N ASP A 72 0.92 5.26 -2.84
CA ASP A 72 1.60 4.06 -3.33
C ASP A 72 2.92 3.82 -2.62
N GLY A 73 3.69 4.88 -2.34
CA GLY A 73 4.96 4.80 -1.65
C GLY A 73 5.47 6.15 -1.16
N LEU A 74 6.51 6.10 -0.34
CA LEU A 74 7.23 7.26 0.15
C LEU A 74 8.73 6.97 0.17
N PHE A 75 9.55 7.97 -0.10
CA PHE A 75 10.99 7.81 -0.12
C PHE A 75 11.70 9.02 0.52
N PRO A 76 12.65 8.79 1.44
CA PRO A 76 12.96 7.53 2.11
C PRO A 76 11.79 6.97 2.93
N ALA A 77 11.78 5.65 3.14
CA ALA A 77 10.67 4.92 3.79
C ALA A 77 10.79 4.88 5.34
N GLY A 78 11.62 5.76 5.92
CA GLY A 78 11.82 5.80 7.37
C GLY A 78 12.92 6.75 7.82
N GLY A 79 13.19 6.74 9.13
CA GLY A 79 14.24 7.52 9.76
C GLY A 79 14.56 7.05 11.19
N ALA A 80 15.57 7.64 11.82
CA ALA A 80 15.93 7.34 13.21
C ALA A 80 15.18 8.24 14.21
N PRO A 81 15.02 7.83 15.48
CA PRO A 81 14.55 8.73 16.54
C PRO A 81 15.40 10.00 16.61
N GLY A 82 14.74 11.15 16.72
CA GLY A 82 15.39 12.47 16.74
C GLY A 82 15.77 13.01 15.35
N ALA A 83 15.52 12.27 14.28
CA ALA A 83 15.86 12.72 12.92
C ALA A 83 14.81 13.66 12.32
N THR A 84 15.29 14.54 11.45
CA THR A 84 14.47 15.28 10.49
C THR A 84 14.82 14.81 9.08
N VAL A 85 13.81 14.38 8.33
CA VAL A 85 13.97 13.69 7.04
C VAL A 85 13.09 14.36 6.00
N GLU A 86 13.67 14.76 4.87
CA GLU A 86 12.90 15.17 3.69
C GLU A 86 12.40 13.93 2.96
N VAL A 87 11.08 13.84 2.76
CA VAL A 87 10.41 12.69 2.16
C VAL A 87 9.55 13.13 0.99
N THR A 88 9.69 12.43 -0.14
CA THR A 88 8.82 12.52 -1.30
C THR A 88 7.74 11.45 -1.22
N ILE A 89 6.47 11.85 -1.36
CA ILE A 89 5.33 10.93 -1.46
C ILE A 89 4.99 10.65 -2.92
N SER A 90 4.40 9.49 -3.19
CA SER A 90 3.99 9.10 -4.53
C SER A 90 2.70 8.29 -4.51
N GLY A 91 1.88 8.44 -5.54
CA GLY A 91 0.57 7.80 -5.61
C GLY A 91 -0.35 8.42 -6.66
N LEU A 92 -1.65 8.21 -6.51
CA LEU A 92 -2.69 8.74 -7.39
C LEU A 92 -3.61 9.69 -6.64
N ASP A 93 -4.22 10.62 -7.38
CA ASP A 93 -5.17 11.61 -6.86
C ASP A 93 -4.63 12.41 -5.66
N LEU A 94 -3.32 12.72 -5.67
CA LEU A 94 -2.61 13.52 -4.66
C LEU A 94 -2.86 15.04 -4.79
N ASP A 95 -4.04 15.43 -5.25
CA ASP A 95 -4.42 16.82 -5.46
C ASP A 95 -4.48 17.58 -4.13
N ASP A 96 -3.80 18.72 -4.09
CA ASP A 96 -3.78 19.63 -2.94
C ASP A 96 -3.36 18.98 -1.60
N VAL A 97 -2.58 17.89 -1.62
CA VAL A 97 -2.16 17.15 -0.42
C VAL A 97 -1.38 18.03 0.55
N ASP A 98 -1.94 18.28 1.74
CA ASP A 98 -1.43 19.28 2.69
C ASP A 98 -0.89 18.75 4.00
N ARG A 99 -1.12 17.47 4.27
CA ARG A 99 -0.86 16.90 5.58
C ARG A 99 -0.54 15.42 5.47
N LEU A 100 0.39 14.99 6.32
CA LEU A 100 0.67 13.60 6.59
C LEU A 100 0.13 13.26 7.98
N GLN A 101 -0.49 12.10 8.13
CA GLN A 101 -1.00 11.59 9.41
C GLN A 101 -0.28 10.31 9.78
N PHE A 102 0.26 10.27 10.99
CA PHE A 102 0.98 9.13 11.53
C PHE A 102 0.19 8.43 12.64
N SER A 103 0.40 7.12 12.82
CA SER A 103 -0.19 6.40 13.94
C SER A 103 0.39 6.80 15.31
N HIS A 104 1.53 7.48 15.34
CA HIS A 104 2.20 7.97 16.54
C HIS A 104 2.34 9.50 16.54
N GLU A 105 1.97 10.15 17.64
CA GLU A 105 1.95 11.62 17.78
C GLU A 105 3.33 12.29 17.76
N GLY A 106 4.37 11.52 18.13
CA GLY A 106 5.77 11.96 18.08
C GLY A 106 6.37 12.00 16.66
N ILE A 107 5.61 11.68 15.61
CA ILE A 107 6.05 11.79 14.22
C ILE A 107 5.21 12.88 13.55
N LYS A 108 5.87 13.96 13.12
CA LYS A 108 5.24 15.17 12.62
C LYS A 108 5.75 15.47 11.22
N ALA A 109 4.95 16.15 10.41
CA ALA A 109 5.37 16.57 9.08
C ALA A 109 4.95 18.00 8.76
N THR A 110 5.76 18.68 7.97
CA THR A 110 5.44 19.97 7.36
C THR A 110 5.69 19.90 5.86
N ARG A 111 4.90 20.63 5.06
CA ARG A 111 5.17 20.75 3.62
C ARG A 111 6.53 21.43 3.41
N LYS A 112 7.34 20.91 2.49
CA LYS A 112 8.52 21.63 2.04
C LYS A 112 8.07 22.83 1.21
N MET A 113 8.59 24.01 1.49
CA MET A 113 8.31 25.23 0.75
C MET A 113 9.55 25.62 -0.07
N ALA A 114 9.33 26.04 -1.31
CA ALA A 114 10.33 26.69 -2.15
C ALA A 114 10.21 28.22 -2.01
N ASP A 115 11.35 28.90 -2.09
CA ASP A 115 11.39 30.36 -2.11
C ASP A 115 10.62 30.92 -3.30
N PRO A 116 9.94 32.08 -3.15
CA PRO A 116 9.22 32.70 -4.26
C PRO A 116 10.16 33.02 -5.40
N THR A 117 9.79 32.63 -6.62
CA THR A 117 10.45 33.14 -7.81
C THR A 117 9.94 34.55 -8.13
N LYS A 118 10.54 35.21 -9.13
CA LYS A 118 10.03 36.49 -9.67
C LYS A 118 8.62 36.38 -10.27
N PHE A 119 8.04 35.18 -10.36
CA PHE A 119 6.76 34.88 -10.98
C PHE A 119 5.67 34.44 -9.98
N ASP A 120 6.04 34.29 -8.70
CA ASP A 120 5.15 33.82 -7.63
C ASP A 120 4.82 34.94 -6.63
N ASP A 121 3.61 34.91 -6.05
CA ASP A 121 3.16 35.91 -5.08
C ASP A 121 3.64 35.59 -3.64
N GLY A 122 4.43 34.52 -3.46
CA GLY A 122 4.91 34.03 -2.19
C GLY A 122 5.51 32.62 -2.30
N PRO A 123 6.06 32.06 -1.20
CA PRO A 123 6.61 30.70 -1.19
C PRO A 123 5.61 29.67 -1.71
N GLN A 124 6.07 28.75 -2.55
CA GLN A 124 5.22 27.71 -3.14
C GLN A 124 5.55 26.36 -2.50
N PRO A 125 4.55 25.48 -2.25
CA PRO A 125 4.85 24.13 -1.79
C PRO A 125 5.63 23.37 -2.87
N VAL A 126 6.67 22.66 -2.47
CA VAL A 126 7.33 21.67 -3.33
C VAL A 126 6.37 20.48 -3.43
N GLU A 127 5.90 20.21 -4.64
CA GLU A 127 4.88 19.21 -4.89
C GLU A 127 5.29 17.85 -4.32
N ASN A 128 4.43 17.26 -3.49
CA ASN A 128 4.61 15.95 -2.88
C ASN A 128 5.88 15.80 -2.02
N VAL A 129 6.49 16.89 -1.53
CA VAL A 129 7.65 16.81 -0.62
C VAL A 129 7.32 17.39 0.76
N PHE A 130 7.67 16.62 1.78
CA PHE A 130 7.44 16.94 3.18
C PHE A 130 8.73 16.81 3.99
N VAL A 131 8.85 17.60 5.04
CA VAL A 131 9.88 17.45 6.07
C VAL A 131 9.23 16.77 7.27
N ILE A 132 9.63 15.52 7.52
CA ILE A 132 9.18 14.69 8.65
C ILE A 132 10.16 14.85 9.81
N THR A 133 9.67 15.08 11.01
CA THR A 133 10.45 15.08 12.26
C THR A 133 9.97 13.94 13.14
N VAL A 134 10.92 13.12 13.59
CA VAL A 134 10.70 12.01 14.53
C VAL A 134 11.23 12.44 15.90
N ASP A 135 10.36 12.55 16.90
CA ASP A 135 10.77 12.89 18.26
C ASP A 135 11.73 11.81 18.82
N GLY A 136 12.71 12.20 19.66
CA GLY A 136 13.78 11.29 20.11
C GLY A 136 13.33 10.12 21.01
N ASN A 137 12.11 10.18 21.53
CA ASN A 137 11.51 9.14 22.38
C ASN A 137 10.61 8.16 21.61
N VAL A 138 10.44 8.34 20.29
CA VAL A 138 9.65 7.43 19.46
C VAL A 138 10.37 6.06 19.39
N PRO A 139 9.75 4.97 19.86
CA PRO A 139 10.39 3.65 19.81
C PRO A 139 10.66 3.16 18.38
N PRO A 140 11.71 2.35 18.16
CA PRO A 140 11.89 1.68 16.87
C PRO A 140 10.75 0.70 16.57
N ALA A 141 9.99 0.94 15.51
CA ALA A 141 8.84 0.14 15.08
C ALA A 141 8.40 0.52 13.65
N ASN A 142 7.42 -0.20 13.09
CA ASN A 142 6.70 0.25 11.90
C ASN A 142 5.51 1.11 12.35
N TYR A 143 5.38 2.31 11.79
CA TYR A 143 4.25 3.20 12.00
C TYR A 143 3.45 3.38 10.72
N GLU A 144 2.15 3.58 10.85
CA GLU A 144 1.32 3.85 9.68
C GLU A 144 1.38 5.33 9.31
N ILE A 145 1.48 5.61 8.01
CA ILE A 145 1.36 6.94 7.42
C ILE A 145 0.19 6.98 6.42
N ARG A 146 -0.54 8.09 6.42
CA ARG A 146 -1.54 8.46 5.41
C ARG A 146 -1.31 9.89 4.96
N VAL A 147 -1.77 10.20 3.76
CA VAL A 147 -1.74 11.57 3.22
C VAL A 147 -3.15 12.09 3.06
N GLN A 148 -3.36 13.38 3.35
CA GLN A 148 -4.66 14.04 3.24
C GLN A 148 -4.59 15.10 2.15
N GLY A 149 -5.45 14.98 1.14
CA GLY A 149 -5.62 15.94 0.06
C GLY A 149 -7.08 16.24 -0.23
N LYS A 150 -7.35 16.84 -1.39
CA LYS A 150 -8.70 17.18 -1.85
C LYS A 150 -9.64 15.97 -1.83
N TYR A 151 -9.15 14.83 -2.29
CA TYR A 151 -9.92 13.59 -2.36
C TYR A 151 -9.75 12.74 -1.10
N GLY A 152 -9.76 13.37 0.07
CA GLY A 152 -9.78 12.70 1.36
C GLY A 152 -8.42 12.16 1.81
N LEU A 153 -8.48 11.13 2.66
CA LEU A 153 -7.32 10.53 3.32
C LEU A 153 -6.93 9.22 2.66
N SER A 154 -5.66 8.99 2.38
CA SER A 154 -5.21 7.77 1.71
C SER A 154 -5.30 6.49 2.54
N ASN A 155 -5.04 5.38 1.86
CA ASN A 155 -4.70 4.08 2.40
C ASN A 155 -3.41 4.18 3.26
N PRO A 156 -3.24 3.30 4.25
CA PRO A 156 -1.99 3.20 4.99
C PRO A 156 -0.81 2.81 4.10
N ARG A 157 0.34 3.41 4.38
CA ARG A 157 1.67 2.84 4.13
C ARG A 157 2.48 2.79 5.40
N THR A 158 3.63 2.13 5.34
CA THR A 158 4.53 1.96 6.48
C THR A 158 5.65 3.01 6.43
N PHE A 159 5.87 3.70 7.54
CA PHE A 159 7.07 4.50 7.82
C PHE A 159 7.82 3.83 8.97
N VAL A 160 9.07 3.43 8.75
CA VAL A 160 9.83 2.65 9.73
C VAL A 160 10.75 3.58 10.55
N VAL A 161 10.60 3.55 11.87
CA VAL A 161 11.56 4.17 12.78
C VAL A 161 12.62 3.14 13.16
N GLY A 162 13.86 3.36 12.74
CA GLY A 162 14.99 2.44 12.95
C GLY A 162 15.97 2.94 14.01
N SER A 163 16.72 2.04 14.64
CA SER A 163 17.72 2.42 15.66
C SER A 163 19.16 2.57 15.13
N LEU A 164 19.37 2.37 13.82
CA LEU A 164 20.67 2.43 13.17
C LEU A 164 20.84 3.74 12.40
N PRO A 165 22.08 4.22 12.18
CA PRO A 165 22.35 5.31 11.25
C PRO A 165 21.72 5.07 9.87
N GLU A 166 21.07 6.09 9.32
CA GLU A 166 20.40 6.03 8.02
C GLU A 166 21.34 6.49 6.90
N VAL A 167 21.34 5.76 5.79
CA VAL A 167 21.97 6.12 4.52
C VAL A 167 20.87 6.15 3.48
N ILE A 168 20.83 7.22 2.69
CA ILE A 168 19.96 7.31 1.51
C ILE A 168 20.83 6.98 0.30
N GLU A 169 20.33 6.15 -0.62
CA GLU A 169 21.01 5.86 -1.87
C GLU A 169 21.32 7.16 -2.66
N ARG A 170 22.32 7.09 -3.55
CA ARG A 170 22.71 8.22 -4.38
C ARG A 170 23.08 7.74 -5.78
N GLU A 171 22.24 8.13 -6.73
CA GLU A 171 22.43 7.83 -8.14
C GLU A 171 23.45 8.75 -8.82
N PRO A 172 24.23 8.28 -9.81
CA PRO A 172 24.22 6.91 -10.35
C PRO A 172 25.00 5.92 -9.47
N ASN A 173 24.35 4.83 -9.06
CA ASN A 173 24.98 3.72 -8.32
C ASN A 173 24.72 2.35 -8.97
N GLY A 174 24.25 2.34 -10.22
CA GLY A 174 23.90 1.11 -10.93
C GLY A 174 24.86 0.58 -11.99
N GLY A 175 24.45 -0.55 -12.58
CA GLY A 175 25.22 -1.34 -13.55
C GLY A 175 25.13 -2.85 -13.30
N ASN A 176 25.37 -3.67 -14.32
CA ASN A 176 25.28 -5.13 -14.17
C ASN A 176 26.45 -5.72 -13.36
N ASP A 177 27.64 -5.13 -13.52
CA ASP A 177 28.90 -5.55 -12.92
C ASP A 177 29.24 -4.69 -11.69
N ILE A 178 30.19 -5.17 -10.87
CA ILE A 178 30.73 -4.40 -9.74
C ILE A 178 31.27 -3.06 -10.26
N PRO A 179 30.85 -1.91 -9.68
CA PRO A 179 31.36 -0.62 -10.10
C PRO A 179 32.88 -0.51 -9.90
N ALA A 180 33.59 -0.17 -10.98
CA ALA A 180 35.03 -0.01 -10.95
C ALA A 180 35.45 1.26 -10.21
N TRP A 181 36.63 1.22 -9.59
CA TRP A 181 37.28 2.43 -9.07
C TRP A 181 37.76 3.31 -10.23
N VAL A 182 37.34 4.58 -10.24
CA VAL A 182 37.70 5.57 -11.24
C VAL A 182 38.57 6.65 -10.60
N GLU A 183 39.70 6.99 -11.23
CA GLU A 183 40.53 8.12 -10.81
C GLU A 183 40.00 9.41 -11.44
N ILE A 184 39.54 10.34 -10.61
CA ILE A 184 39.06 11.66 -11.02
C ILE A 184 40.11 12.69 -10.62
N THR A 185 40.54 13.49 -11.59
CA THR A 185 41.40 14.65 -11.34
C THR A 185 40.52 15.89 -11.26
N ASP A 186 40.54 16.60 -10.14
CA ASP A 186 39.78 17.84 -10.00
C ASP A 186 40.40 19.01 -10.77
N ALA A 187 39.72 20.17 -10.77
CA ALA A 187 40.18 21.38 -11.44
C ALA A 187 41.53 21.93 -10.89
N ALA A 188 41.94 21.50 -9.69
CA ALA A 188 43.22 21.85 -9.08
C ALA A 188 44.33 20.82 -9.39
N GLY A 189 44.02 19.78 -10.17
CA GLY A 189 44.98 18.72 -10.52
C GLY A 189 45.09 17.60 -9.49
N GLN A 190 44.23 17.57 -8.46
CA GLN A 190 44.25 16.56 -7.41
C GLN A 190 43.52 15.30 -7.86
N LYS A 191 44.22 14.16 -7.83
CA LYS A 191 43.69 12.84 -8.17
C LYS A 191 43.00 12.22 -6.96
N THR A 192 41.73 11.87 -7.12
CA THR A 192 40.95 11.12 -6.13
C THR A 192 40.41 9.84 -6.76
N LYS A 193 40.40 8.73 -6.03
CA LYS A 193 39.71 7.51 -6.48
C LYS A 193 38.28 7.55 -5.98
N GLN A 194 37.34 7.35 -6.88
CA GLN A 194 35.91 7.31 -6.58
C GLN A 194 35.33 5.99 -7.05
N ASN A 195 34.31 5.51 -6.36
CA ASN A 195 33.53 4.34 -6.75
C ASN A 195 32.05 4.76 -6.75
N PRO A 196 31.28 4.48 -7.81
CA PRO A 196 29.85 4.80 -7.87
C PRO A 196 29.00 4.09 -6.80
N ALA A 197 29.44 2.94 -6.29
CA ALA A 197 28.73 2.24 -5.22
C ALA A 197 28.68 3.10 -3.95
N VAL A 198 27.49 3.21 -3.35
CA VAL A 198 27.28 4.02 -2.16
C VAL A 198 28.02 3.38 -0.98
N GLU A 199 28.89 4.15 -0.33
CA GLU A 199 29.64 3.71 0.86
C GLU A 199 28.75 3.65 2.09
N VAL A 200 28.86 2.55 2.82
CA VAL A 200 28.03 2.22 3.97
C VAL A 200 28.92 1.84 5.16
N SER A 201 28.73 2.52 6.29
CA SER A 201 29.42 2.20 7.55
C SER A 201 28.58 1.25 8.40
N LEU A 202 29.14 0.10 8.80
CA LEU A 202 28.41 -0.88 9.59
C LEU A 202 28.41 -0.53 11.10
N PRO A 203 27.28 -0.69 11.83
CA PRO A 203 25.96 -1.04 11.32
C PRO A 203 25.19 0.18 10.80
N SER A 204 24.32 -0.01 9.80
CA SER A 204 23.49 1.06 9.22
C SER A 204 22.21 0.51 8.60
N THR A 205 21.26 1.41 8.33
CA THR A 205 20.14 1.15 7.43
C THR A 205 20.25 1.98 6.17
N VAL A 206 20.15 1.34 5.01
CA VAL A 206 20.07 2.00 3.71
C VAL A 206 18.60 2.14 3.32
N ASN A 207 18.22 3.26 2.71
CA ASN A 207 16.94 3.48 2.04
C ASN A 207 17.21 3.55 0.53
N GLY A 208 16.58 2.66 -0.25
CA GLY A 208 16.70 2.66 -1.70
C GLY A 208 15.36 2.54 -2.44
N GLN A 209 15.33 2.89 -3.73
CA GLN A 209 14.12 2.96 -4.55
C GLN A 209 14.40 2.81 -6.06
N ALA A 210 13.81 1.77 -6.64
CA ALA A 210 13.86 1.53 -8.08
C ALA A 210 12.78 2.34 -8.83
N VAL A 211 13.11 3.52 -9.35
CA VAL A 211 12.13 4.36 -10.10
C VAL A 211 12.41 4.40 -11.61
N ASN A 212 13.68 4.37 -12.03
CA ASN A 212 14.10 4.77 -13.38
C ASN A 212 14.84 3.67 -14.16
N GLY A 213 14.09 2.77 -14.81
CA GLY A 213 14.65 1.71 -15.66
C GLY A 213 14.86 0.40 -14.89
N PRO A 214 15.43 -0.64 -15.55
CA PRO A 214 15.94 -1.81 -14.86
C PRO A 214 17.03 -1.34 -13.88
N ASP A 215 16.66 -1.25 -12.62
CA ASP A 215 17.48 -0.63 -11.60
C ASP A 215 18.24 -1.68 -10.80
N VAL A 216 19.52 -1.40 -10.57
CA VAL A 216 20.42 -2.24 -9.79
C VAL A 216 21.22 -1.29 -8.93
N ASP A 217 21.09 -1.42 -7.62
CA ASP A 217 21.81 -0.58 -6.69
C ASP A 217 23.03 -1.29 -6.14
N TRP A 218 24.19 -0.64 -6.23
CA TRP A 218 25.41 -1.09 -5.59
C TRP A 218 25.75 -0.27 -4.34
N TYR A 219 26.02 -1.00 -3.27
CA TYR A 219 26.55 -0.49 -2.01
C TYR A 219 27.90 -1.13 -1.72
N ARG A 220 28.74 -0.48 -0.92
CA ARG A 220 30.01 -1.06 -0.46
C ARG A 220 30.26 -0.80 1.02
N PHE A 221 30.94 -1.74 1.67
CA PHE A 221 31.35 -1.60 3.06
C PHE A 221 32.72 -2.25 3.31
N ALA A 222 33.45 -1.73 4.28
CA ALA A 222 34.66 -2.35 4.80
C ALA A 222 34.31 -3.36 5.88
N GLY A 223 34.96 -4.53 5.86
CA GLY A 223 34.78 -5.58 6.87
C GLY A 223 36.09 -6.26 7.25
N THR A 224 36.07 -7.00 8.35
CA THR A 224 37.22 -7.75 8.85
C THR A 224 36.98 -9.27 8.81
N VAL A 225 38.06 -10.04 8.64
CA VAL A 225 37.99 -11.50 8.57
C VAL A 225 37.25 -12.08 9.77
N GLY A 226 36.35 -13.04 9.52
CA GLY A 226 35.58 -13.73 10.55
C GLY A 226 34.35 -12.97 11.07
N GLN A 227 34.13 -11.71 10.67
CA GLN A 227 32.88 -11.02 11.00
C GLN A 227 31.68 -11.69 10.33
N ARG A 228 30.64 -11.98 11.10
CA ARG A 228 29.35 -12.44 10.60
C ARG A 228 28.42 -11.26 10.34
N VAL A 229 28.35 -10.83 9.08
CA VAL A 229 27.55 -9.69 8.65
C VAL A 229 26.21 -10.19 8.11
N LEU A 230 25.13 -9.57 8.58
CA LEU A 230 23.78 -9.76 8.06
C LEU A 230 23.39 -8.57 7.18
N ILE A 231 22.69 -8.87 6.08
CA ILE A 231 22.00 -7.90 5.25
C ILE A 231 20.52 -8.31 5.24
N ASP A 232 19.73 -7.64 6.07
CA ASP A 232 18.29 -7.88 6.21
C ASP A 232 17.51 -6.89 5.33
N GLY A 233 16.89 -7.39 4.25
CA GLY A 233 16.22 -6.58 3.24
C GLY A 233 14.72 -6.45 3.50
N TYR A 234 14.22 -5.23 3.60
CA TYR A 234 12.83 -4.89 3.86
C TYR A 234 12.20 -4.37 2.57
N ALA A 235 11.26 -5.12 2.00
CA ALA A 235 10.39 -4.65 0.92
C ALA A 235 8.94 -4.95 1.27
N ARG A 236 8.57 -6.24 1.34
CA ARG A 236 7.20 -6.65 1.68
C ARG A 236 6.81 -6.22 3.10
N ARG A 237 7.74 -6.25 4.07
CA ARG A 237 7.53 -5.79 5.45
C ARG A 237 7.20 -4.30 5.57
N ILE A 238 7.45 -3.52 4.52
CA ILE A 238 7.22 -2.06 4.48
C ILE A 238 6.24 -1.64 3.37
N ASP A 239 5.39 -2.56 2.90
CA ASP A 239 4.37 -2.31 1.88
C ASP A 239 4.91 -2.00 0.47
N SER A 240 6.18 -2.32 0.20
CA SER A 240 6.76 -2.22 -1.15
C SER A 240 6.21 -3.30 -2.08
N ARG A 241 6.14 -2.97 -3.37
CA ARG A 241 5.81 -3.91 -4.46
C ARG A 241 7.02 -4.70 -4.95
N MET A 242 8.21 -4.35 -4.46
CA MET A 242 9.46 -4.93 -4.91
C MET A 242 9.65 -6.36 -4.38
N ASP A 243 9.97 -7.28 -5.29
CA ASP A 243 10.47 -8.60 -4.97
C ASP A 243 12.01 -8.50 -4.82
N LEU A 244 12.47 -7.96 -3.70
CA LEU A 244 13.86 -7.59 -3.47
C LEU A 244 14.83 -8.79 -3.49
N VAL A 245 15.84 -8.72 -4.35
CA VAL A 245 16.99 -9.63 -4.38
C VAL A 245 18.23 -8.90 -3.87
N VAL A 246 18.98 -9.58 -3.00
CA VAL A 246 20.22 -9.06 -2.41
C VAL A 246 21.35 -10.05 -2.62
N THR A 247 22.46 -9.59 -3.17
CA THR A 247 23.70 -10.37 -3.35
C THR A 247 24.87 -9.66 -2.70
N VAL A 248 25.70 -10.39 -1.96
CA VAL A 248 26.96 -9.90 -1.40
C VAL A 248 28.13 -10.54 -2.14
N VAL A 249 29.07 -9.71 -2.58
CA VAL A 249 30.25 -10.12 -3.34
C VAL A 249 31.53 -9.54 -2.73
N ASP A 250 32.65 -10.23 -2.91
CA ASP A 250 33.96 -9.67 -2.61
C ASP A 250 34.45 -8.73 -3.72
N ALA A 251 35.57 -8.02 -3.48
CA ALA A 251 36.19 -7.13 -4.46
C ALA A 251 36.65 -7.81 -5.77
N ALA A 252 36.67 -9.16 -5.83
CA ALA A 252 37.02 -9.93 -7.02
C ALA A 252 35.78 -10.44 -7.78
N GLY A 253 34.56 -10.12 -7.33
CA GLY A 253 33.33 -10.60 -7.97
C GLY A 253 32.82 -11.94 -7.47
N ARG A 254 33.46 -12.54 -6.46
CA ARG A 254 33.00 -13.82 -5.90
C ARG A 254 31.78 -13.58 -5.02
N VAL A 255 30.68 -14.25 -5.34
CA VAL A 255 29.46 -14.25 -4.54
C VAL A 255 29.70 -14.98 -3.20
N LEU A 256 29.50 -14.26 -2.11
CA LEU A 256 29.60 -14.78 -0.74
C LEU A 256 28.23 -15.19 -0.19
N GLY A 257 27.19 -14.48 -0.62
CA GLY A 257 25.81 -14.75 -0.22
C GLY A 257 24.83 -14.15 -1.22
N ASN A 258 23.72 -14.83 -1.41
CA ASN A 258 22.62 -14.36 -2.23
C ASN A 258 21.30 -14.76 -1.56
N SER A 259 20.35 -13.85 -1.52
CA SER A 259 19.00 -14.13 -1.05
C SER A 259 17.99 -13.39 -1.93
N GLN A 260 16.94 -14.08 -2.32
CA GLN A 260 15.78 -13.54 -3.00
C GLN A 260 14.55 -13.70 -2.09
N PRO A 261 13.41 -13.07 -2.41
CA PRO A 261 12.19 -13.26 -1.64
C PRO A 261 11.77 -14.73 -1.72
N GLY A 262 11.69 -15.39 -0.56
CA GLY A 262 11.06 -16.70 -0.45
C GLY A 262 9.56 -16.58 -0.15
N PRO A 263 8.86 -17.69 0.14
CA PRO A 263 7.49 -17.66 0.64
C PRO A 263 7.28 -16.74 1.86
N SER A 264 8.32 -16.56 2.68
CA SER A 264 8.35 -15.64 3.85
C SER A 264 8.50 -14.15 3.49
N GLY A 265 8.69 -13.81 2.21
CA GLY A 265 8.45 -12.47 1.66
C GLY A 265 9.64 -11.52 1.49
N ASP A 266 10.69 -11.60 2.30
CA ASP A 266 11.82 -10.64 2.27
C ASP A 266 13.18 -11.38 2.37
N PRO A 267 14.26 -10.88 1.72
CA PRO A 267 15.57 -11.55 1.71
C PRO A 267 16.39 -11.28 2.99
N LEU A 268 17.18 -12.28 3.40
CA LEU A 268 18.18 -12.16 4.45
C LEU A 268 19.47 -12.85 4.03
N VAL A 269 20.52 -12.05 3.80
CA VAL A 269 21.86 -12.58 3.51
C VAL A 269 22.66 -12.65 4.81
N ASP A 270 23.25 -13.81 5.07
CA ASP A 270 24.13 -14.09 6.21
C ASP A 270 25.49 -14.55 5.69
N VAL A 271 26.54 -13.78 5.95
CA VAL A 271 27.88 -14.06 5.45
C VAL A 271 28.91 -13.93 6.55
N THR A 272 29.83 -14.89 6.62
CA THR A 272 31.08 -14.73 7.39
C THR A 272 32.16 -14.26 6.42
N LEU A 273 32.74 -13.10 6.69
CA LEU A 273 33.70 -12.47 5.77
C LEU A 273 35.01 -13.28 5.72
N PRO A 274 35.45 -13.73 4.53
CA PRO A 274 36.63 -14.61 4.41
C PRO A 274 37.96 -13.87 4.58
N ALA A 275 37.98 -12.54 4.45
CA ALA A 275 39.17 -11.71 4.58
C ALA A 275 38.82 -10.31 5.12
N SER A 276 39.82 -9.53 5.53
CA SER A 276 39.62 -8.11 5.77
C SER A 276 39.71 -7.35 4.43
N GLY A 277 38.78 -6.44 4.17
CA GLY A 277 38.75 -5.68 2.91
C GLY A 277 37.39 -5.09 2.57
N GLU A 278 37.25 -4.64 1.32
CA GLU A 278 36.01 -4.10 0.77
C GLU A 278 35.10 -5.21 0.24
N TYR A 279 33.80 -5.05 0.49
CA TYR A 279 32.72 -5.92 0.02
C TYR A 279 31.63 -5.08 -0.62
N PHE A 280 30.91 -5.67 -1.57
CA PHE A 280 29.83 -5.00 -2.29
C PHE A 280 28.50 -5.72 -2.07
N VAL A 281 27.42 -4.95 -2.01
CA VAL A 281 26.05 -5.43 -1.95
C VAL A 281 25.32 -4.96 -3.20
N LYS A 282 24.74 -5.88 -3.94
CA LYS A 282 23.85 -5.64 -5.07
C LYS A 282 22.41 -5.79 -4.59
N ALA A 283 21.57 -4.80 -4.85
CA ALA A 283 20.14 -4.86 -4.61
C ALA A 283 19.35 -4.58 -5.90
N HIS A 284 18.33 -5.38 -6.20
CA HIS A 284 17.47 -5.15 -7.37
C HIS A 284 16.15 -5.90 -7.22
N ASP A 285 15.14 -5.56 -8.02
CA ASP A 285 13.90 -6.31 -8.09
C ASP A 285 14.13 -7.64 -8.86
N ALA A 286 13.50 -8.73 -8.42
CA ALA A 286 13.67 -10.06 -9.01
C ALA A 286 13.32 -10.10 -10.51
N LEU A 287 12.39 -9.25 -10.94
CA LEU A 287 11.96 -9.10 -12.33
C LEU A 287 12.40 -7.76 -12.92
N TYR A 288 13.27 -7.02 -12.24
CA TYR A 288 13.70 -5.65 -12.59
C TYR A 288 12.51 -4.70 -12.79
N GLN A 289 11.42 -4.91 -12.06
CA GLN A 289 10.30 -3.98 -12.03
C GLN A 289 10.68 -2.69 -11.31
N GLN A 290 9.94 -1.63 -11.64
CA GLN A 290 10.27 -0.26 -11.24
C GLN A 290 9.00 0.56 -11.02
N GLY A 291 9.18 1.65 -10.29
CA GLY A 291 8.20 2.71 -10.11
C GLY A 291 8.16 3.19 -8.66
N PRO A 292 7.34 4.20 -8.37
CA PRO A 292 7.36 4.84 -7.05
C PRO A 292 7.01 3.91 -5.87
N GLY A 293 6.34 2.78 -6.15
CA GLY A 293 6.02 1.74 -5.16
C GLY A 293 7.10 0.66 -4.97
N TYR A 294 8.26 0.75 -5.61
CA TYR A 294 9.37 -0.21 -5.55
C TYR A 294 10.53 0.35 -4.72
N TYR A 295 10.27 0.56 -3.43
CA TYR A 295 11.28 1.02 -2.47
C TYR A 295 11.70 -0.12 -1.55
N TYR A 296 12.87 -0.01 -0.93
CA TYR A 296 13.36 -1.00 0.01
C TYR A 296 14.21 -0.35 1.09
N ARG A 297 14.44 -1.11 2.16
CA ARG A 297 15.47 -0.78 3.15
C ARG A 297 16.39 -1.96 3.37
N LEU A 298 17.69 -1.73 3.52
CA LEU A 298 18.65 -2.78 3.88
C LEU A 298 19.22 -2.45 5.25
N LYS A 299 19.11 -3.36 6.22
CA LYS A 299 19.89 -3.26 7.47
C LYS A 299 21.15 -4.09 7.32
N LEU A 300 22.31 -3.45 7.45
CA LEU A 300 23.61 -4.09 7.28
C LEU A 300 24.40 -4.03 8.59
N GLY A 301 25.03 -5.13 8.97
CA GLY A 301 26.00 -5.15 10.06
C GLY A 301 26.05 -6.47 10.83
N VAL A 302 26.77 -6.48 11.94
CA VAL A 302 26.68 -7.54 12.95
C VAL A 302 25.44 -7.25 13.79
N LEU A 303 24.29 -7.69 13.32
CA LEU A 303 22.97 -7.37 13.86
C LEU A 303 22.34 -8.58 14.54
N PRO A 304 21.69 -8.46 15.72
CA PRO A 304 20.90 -9.54 16.28
C PRO A 304 19.69 -9.82 15.38
N HIS A 305 19.47 -11.07 15.04
CA HIS A 305 18.33 -11.52 14.24
C HIS A 305 17.69 -12.76 14.88
N LEU A 306 16.38 -12.77 15.02
CA LEU A 306 15.61 -13.91 15.51
C LEU A 306 15.05 -14.70 14.32
N ASP A 307 15.42 -15.97 14.19
CA ASP A 307 14.90 -16.86 13.16
C ASP A 307 13.57 -17.50 13.60
N PHE A 308 13.45 -17.93 14.86
CA PHE A 308 12.22 -18.45 15.46
C PHE A 308 12.29 -18.52 16.99
N VAL A 309 11.15 -18.76 17.63
CA VAL A 309 10.98 -18.97 19.08
C VAL A 309 10.34 -20.33 19.33
N PHE A 310 10.80 -21.03 20.37
CA PHE A 310 10.25 -22.32 20.76
C PHE A 310 10.15 -22.45 22.29
N PRO A 311 9.00 -22.85 22.85
CA PRO A 311 7.72 -23.11 22.16
C PRO A 311 7.12 -21.81 21.55
N PRO A 312 6.32 -21.90 20.46
CA PRO A 312 5.74 -20.72 19.80
C PRO A 312 4.49 -20.15 20.50
N ALA A 313 4.15 -20.68 21.68
CA ALA A 313 2.98 -20.29 22.44
C ALA A 313 3.20 -20.44 23.95
N GLY A 314 2.42 -19.70 24.75
CA GLY A 314 2.36 -19.84 26.20
C GLY A 314 1.00 -19.52 26.79
N LEU A 315 0.76 -19.99 28.01
CA LEU A 315 -0.49 -19.75 28.72
C LEU A 315 -0.61 -18.27 29.12
N PRO A 316 -1.80 -17.65 29.01
CA PRO A 316 -2.06 -16.32 29.55
C PRO A 316 -1.66 -16.22 31.04
N GLY A 317 -0.96 -15.15 31.40
CA GLY A 317 -0.48 -14.90 32.76
C GLY A 317 0.77 -15.68 33.18
N SER A 318 1.30 -16.54 32.30
CA SER A 318 2.51 -17.32 32.59
C SER A 318 3.80 -16.52 32.41
N ASN A 319 4.91 -17.06 32.91
CA ASN A 319 6.27 -16.53 32.72
C ASN A 319 7.26 -17.69 32.53
N GLU A 320 7.03 -18.44 31.46
CA GLU A 320 7.76 -19.68 31.17
C GLU A 320 9.08 -19.41 30.46
N GLU A 321 9.96 -20.43 30.45
CA GLU A 321 11.19 -20.41 29.68
C GLU A 321 10.89 -20.64 28.18
N TYR A 322 11.44 -19.76 27.36
CA TYR A 322 11.45 -19.84 25.89
C TYR A 322 12.88 -19.93 25.41
N THR A 323 13.09 -20.67 24.34
CA THR A 323 14.35 -20.67 23.60
C THR A 323 14.17 -19.85 22.32
N LEU A 324 14.94 -18.77 22.20
CA LEU A 324 15.05 -17.98 20.99
C LEU A 324 16.21 -18.49 20.16
N TYR A 325 15.96 -18.76 18.89
CA TYR A 325 16.97 -19.19 17.92
C TYR A 325 17.21 -18.08 16.90
N GLY A 326 18.46 -17.85 16.54
CA GLY A 326 18.82 -16.69 15.73
C GLY A 326 20.31 -16.52 15.46
N ARG A 327 20.71 -15.31 15.08
CA ARG A 327 22.08 -14.99 14.62
C ARG A 327 22.57 -13.75 15.34
N ASN A 328 23.85 -13.74 15.74
CA ASN A 328 24.45 -12.65 16.51
C ASN A 328 23.61 -12.28 17.74
N LEU A 329 23.05 -13.27 18.43
CA LEU A 329 22.24 -13.08 19.62
C LEU A 329 23.14 -12.62 20.79
N PRO A 330 22.69 -11.62 21.58
CA PRO A 330 23.43 -11.19 22.77
C PRO A 330 23.54 -12.33 23.78
N GLY A 331 24.76 -12.80 24.05
CA GLY A 331 24.99 -13.96 24.91
C GLY A 331 24.55 -15.29 24.26
N GLY A 332 24.41 -15.34 22.94
CA GLY A 332 24.06 -16.52 22.17
C GLY A 332 25.02 -17.68 22.40
N GLN A 333 24.46 -18.88 22.59
CA GLN A 333 25.20 -20.14 22.61
C GLN A 333 24.99 -20.89 21.31
N ALA A 334 25.90 -21.78 20.94
CA ALA A 334 25.72 -22.63 19.76
C ALA A 334 24.42 -23.44 19.89
N SER A 335 23.56 -23.38 18.87
CA SER A 335 22.35 -24.20 18.81
C SER A 335 22.64 -25.53 18.08
N PRO A 336 21.78 -26.56 18.21
CA PRO A 336 21.86 -27.77 17.39
C PRO A 336 21.45 -27.53 15.93
N TYR A 337 20.94 -26.34 15.59
CA TYR A 337 20.35 -26.04 14.30
C TYR A 337 21.29 -25.27 13.38
N GLN A 338 21.04 -25.44 12.08
CA GLN A 338 21.70 -24.69 11.02
C GLN A 338 20.67 -24.32 9.94
N LEU A 339 20.85 -23.14 9.34
CA LEU A 339 20.01 -22.63 8.26
C LEU A 339 20.88 -22.36 7.02
N GLY A 340 20.53 -22.98 5.90
CA GLY A 340 21.33 -22.89 4.67
C GLY A 340 22.78 -23.37 4.87
N GLY A 341 23.00 -24.36 5.74
CA GLY A 341 24.33 -24.86 6.11
C GLY A 341 25.13 -23.96 7.06
N ARG A 342 24.52 -22.90 7.60
CA ARG A 342 25.17 -21.99 8.56
C ARG A 342 24.64 -22.22 9.97
N PRO A 343 25.50 -22.37 11.00
CA PRO A 343 25.05 -22.56 12.37
C PRO A 343 24.30 -21.32 12.88
N ILE A 344 23.25 -21.56 13.66
CA ILE A 344 22.55 -20.49 14.38
C ILE A 344 22.79 -20.63 15.89
N GLU A 345 22.52 -19.57 16.61
CA GLU A 345 22.66 -19.47 18.06
C GLU A 345 21.32 -19.66 18.75
N MET A 346 21.36 -19.93 20.06
CA MET A 346 20.19 -19.95 20.92
C MET A 346 20.43 -19.15 22.20
N VAL A 347 19.37 -18.56 22.73
CA VAL A 347 19.31 -17.93 24.04
C VAL A 347 18.03 -18.39 24.74
N LYS A 348 18.15 -18.79 26.00
CA LYS A 348 17.01 -19.12 26.86
C LYS A 348 16.65 -17.93 27.73
N LEU A 349 15.37 -17.59 27.81
CA LEU A 349 14.87 -16.52 28.66
C LEU A 349 13.45 -16.80 29.11
N ARG A 350 13.05 -16.16 30.21
CA ARG A 350 11.66 -16.14 30.65
C ARG A 350 10.93 -14.96 30.01
N ILE A 351 9.83 -15.24 29.32
CA ILE A 351 9.00 -14.23 28.65
C ILE A 351 7.62 -14.21 29.34
N PRO A 352 7.19 -13.07 29.90
CA PRO A 352 5.87 -12.96 30.51
C PRO A 352 4.79 -12.88 29.43
N MET A 353 3.79 -13.76 29.53
CA MET A 353 2.56 -13.72 28.75
C MET A 353 1.49 -12.92 29.51
N PRO A 354 0.96 -11.81 28.97
CA PRO A 354 -0.10 -11.06 29.62
C PRO A 354 -1.35 -11.92 29.89
N GLY A 355 -2.01 -11.71 31.05
CA GLY A 355 -3.24 -12.41 31.38
C GLY A 355 -4.43 -12.02 30.50
N ASP A 356 -4.40 -10.81 29.93
CA ASP A 356 -5.39 -10.23 29.03
C ASP A 356 -5.04 -10.43 27.54
N VAL A 357 -4.13 -11.35 27.22
CA VAL A 357 -3.71 -11.61 25.82
C VAL A 357 -4.83 -12.21 24.97
N ILE A 358 -5.84 -12.84 25.58
CA ILE A 358 -7.00 -13.38 24.85
C ILE A 358 -7.77 -12.23 24.18
N ASP A 359 -8.18 -12.43 22.93
CA ASP A 359 -8.77 -11.41 22.05
C ASP A 359 -7.81 -10.24 21.68
N ARG A 360 -6.50 -10.37 21.93
CA ARG A 360 -5.49 -9.35 21.63
C ARG A 360 -4.36 -9.91 20.75
N LEU A 361 -3.96 -9.12 19.76
CA LEU A 361 -2.76 -9.35 18.96
C LEU A 361 -1.95 -8.07 18.90
N SER A 362 -0.75 -8.08 19.49
CA SER A 362 0.15 -6.92 19.50
C SER A 362 1.44 -7.27 18.76
N PHE A 363 1.62 -6.71 17.57
CA PHE A 363 2.76 -6.96 16.71
C PHE A 363 3.05 -5.72 15.86
N THR A 364 4.28 -5.23 15.88
CA THR A 364 4.67 -3.94 15.28
C THR A 364 5.33 -4.09 13.90
N SER A 365 5.30 -5.29 13.33
CA SER A 365 5.73 -5.57 11.95
C SER A 365 4.54 -6.07 11.14
N ARG A 366 4.73 -6.31 9.83
CA ARG A 366 3.69 -6.87 8.97
C ARG A 366 3.24 -8.25 9.47
N LEU A 367 1.93 -8.45 9.55
CA LEU A 367 1.28 -9.75 9.62
C LEU A 367 0.34 -9.91 8.42
N ASP A 368 0.38 -11.10 7.82
CA ASP A 368 -0.51 -11.44 6.72
C ASP A 368 -1.92 -11.82 7.23
N PRO A 369 -2.95 -11.76 6.36
CA PRO A 369 -4.33 -11.94 6.77
C PRO A 369 -4.66 -13.22 7.53
N HIS A 370 -4.00 -14.35 7.23
CA HIS A 370 -4.24 -15.63 7.92
C HIS A 370 -3.94 -15.56 9.44
N ALA A 371 -3.02 -14.68 9.87
CA ALA A 371 -2.71 -14.48 11.28
C ALA A 371 -3.84 -13.76 12.05
N SER A 372 -4.92 -13.35 11.38
CA SER A 372 -6.02 -12.61 12.01
C SER A 372 -6.83 -13.40 13.03
N SER A 373 -6.63 -14.71 13.11
CA SER A 373 -7.36 -15.64 13.98
C SER A 373 -6.66 -15.94 15.31
N VAL A 374 -5.34 -15.69 15.41
CA VAL A 374 -4.53 -16.02 16.60
C VAL A 374 -4.33 -14.81 17.51
N ASP A 375 -4.33 -15.03 18.82
CA ASP A 375 -4.00 -14.02 19.83
C ASP A 375 -2.51 -14.16 20.23
N GLY A 376 -1.83 -13.06 20.55
CA GLY A 376 -0.40 -13.11 20.86
C GLY A 376 0.31 -11.78 21.06
N ILE A 377 1.60 -11.88 21.38
CA ILE A 377 2.50 -10.76 21.63
C ILE A 377 3.75 -10.85 20.75
N GLU A 378 4.34 -9.69 20.48
CA GLU A 378 5.68 -9.60 19.92
C GLU A 378 6.75 -9.73 21.00
N HIS A 379 7.88 -10.36 20.64
CA HIS A 379 9.11 -10.30 21.42
C HIS A 379 10.30 -9.92 20.52
N ARG A 380 11.27 -9.19 21.08
CA ARG A 380 12.51 -8.75 20.42
C ARG A 380 13.68 -8.86 21.40
N VAL A 381 14.88 -9.07 20.88
CA VAL A 381 16.12 -8.98 21.66
C VAL A 381 16.86 -7.69 21.33
N THR A 382 17.56 -7.14 22.33
CA THR A 382 18.31 -5.88 22.22
C THR A 382 19.79 -6.11 22.50
N SER A 383 20.65 -5.45 21.72
CA SER A 383 22.12 -5.47 21.86
C SER A 383 22.64 -4.04 21.80
N GLY A 384 22.82 -3.40 22.96
CA GLY A 384 23.06 -1.96 23.02
C GLY A 384 21.93 -1.18 22.34
N ASN A 385 22.24 -0.41 21.29
CA ASN A 385 21.25 0.33 20.50
C ASN A 385 20.64 -0.48 19.35
N GLN A 386 21.08 -1.72 19.12
CA GLN A 386 20.53 -2.58 18.07
C GLN A 386 19.33 -3.37 18.58
N VAL A 387 18.29 -3.49 17.75
CA VAL A 387 17.07 -4.25 18.07
C VAL A 387 16.85 -5.29 16.97
N SER A 388 16.55 -6.53 17.35
CA SER A 388 16.23 -7.59 16.39
C SER A 388 14.91 -7.34 15.67
N ASN A 389 14.66 -8.12 14.61
CA ASN A 389 13.29 -8.36 14.12
C ASN A 389 12.41 -8.96 15.24
N PRO A 390 11.08 -8.79 15.17
CA PRO A 390 10.17 -9.37 16.14
C PRO A 390 9.87 -10.84 15.81
N VAL A 391 9.54 -11.61 16.85
CA VAL A 391 8.91 -12.93 16.75
C VAL A 391 7.54 -12.90 17.44
N LEU A 392 6.59 -13.67 16.90
CA LEU A 392 5.23 -13.79 17.46
C LEU A 392 5.18 -14.97 18.44
N ILE A 393 4.72 -14.72 19.67
CA ILE A 393 4.40 -15.75 20.66
C ILE A 393 2.89 -15.73 20.89
N THR A 394 2.21 -16.83 20.59
CA THR A 394 0.74 -16.89 20.63
C THR A 394 0.20 -17.38 21.98
N ALA A 395 -1.07 -17.09 22.24
CA ALA A 395 -1.76 -17.54 23.44
C ALA A 395 -2.18 -19.01 23.32
N ALA A 396 -1.74 -19.84 24.26
CA ALA A 396 -2.20 -21.20 24.48
C ALA A 396 -3.50 -21.22 25.29
N SER A 397 -4.41 -22.17 25.05
CA SER A 397 -5.63 -22.37 25.85
C SER A 397 -5.64 -23.68 26.63
N ALA A 398 -4.59 -24.49 26.51
CA ALA A 398 -4.33 -25.67 27.34
C ALA A 398 -2.82 -25.80 27.62
N PRO A 399 -2.40 -26.65 28.59
CA PRO A 399 -0.98 -26.82 28.92
C PRO A 399 -0.12 -27.14 27.70
N VAL A 400 0.98 -26.40 27.55
CA VAL A 400 1.93 -26.58 26.45
C VAL A 400 2.81 -27.80 26.74
N VAL A 401 2.85 -28.74 25.80
CA VAL A 401 3.69 -29.93 25.81
C VAL A 401 4.69 -29.78 24.68
N VAL A 402 5.97 -30.02 24.95
CA VAL A 402 7.00 -30.01 23.90
C VAL A 402 7.06 -31.38 23.23
N GLU A 403 7.17 -31.37 21.91
CA GLU A 403 7.42 -32.55 21.09
C GLU A 403 8.65 -33.35 21.57
N GLN A 404 8.55 -34.66 21.46
CA GLN A 404 9.62 -35.64 21.68
C GLN A 404 9.67 -36.58 20.47
N ALA A 405 10.77 -37.32 20.30
CA ALA A 405 10.94 -38.25 19.17
C ALA A 405 9.70 -39.14 18.93
N ASN A 406 9.04 -38.95 17.79
CA ASN A 406 7.70 -39.45 17.51
C ASN A 406 7.47 -39.76 16.02
N ASP A 407 8.54 -39.97 15.24
CA ASP A 407 8.57 -40.01 13.78
C ASP A 407 7.83 -41.22 13.13
N ALA A 408 7.26 -42.10 13.94
CA ALA A 408 6.60 -43.32 13.51
C ALA A 408 5.37 -43.65 14.37
N PRO A 409 4.34 -44.33 13.81
CA PRO A 409 3.15 -44.71 14.57
C PRO A 409 3.46 -45.55 15.82
N ALA A 410 4.53 -46.34 15.80
CA ALA A 410 4.95 -47.18 16.91
C ALA A 410 5.60 -46.40 18.06
N THR A 411 6.10 -45.20 17.78
CA THR A 411 6.76 -44.30 18.75
C THR A 411 5.93 -43.07 19.03
N ALA A 412 4.62 -43.11 18.75
CA ALA A 412 3.72 -41.99 18.93
C ALA A 412 3.79 -41.42 20.37
N GLN A 413 4.04 -40.12 20.51
CA GLN A 413 4.13 -39.45 21.80
C GLN A 413 2.75 -39.49 22.49
N THR A 414 2.72 -40.02 23.70
CA THR A 414 1.47 -40.13 24.47
C THR A 414 1.12 -38.79 25.11
N LEU A 415 -0.05 -38.25 24.77
CA LEU A 415 -0.55 -36.97 25.24
C LEU A 415 -1.55 -37.14 26.38
N LYS A 416 -1.54 -36.18 27.32
CA LYS A 416 -2.56 -36.02 28.35
C LYS A 416 -3.45 -34.85 27.97
N LEU A 417 -4.72 -35.13 27.64
CA LEU A 417 -5.66 -34.11 27.22
C LEU A 417 -6.33 -33.40 28.42
N PRO A 418 -6.67 -32.10 28.29
CA PRO A 418 -6.36 -31.21 27.17
C PRO A 418 -4.88 -30.78 27.16
N CYS A 419 -4.30 -30.60 25.98
CA CYS A 419 -2.95 -30.09 25.82
C CYS A 419 -2.76 -29.37 24.49
N GLU A 420 -1.64 -28.67 24.35
CA GLU A 420 -1.19 -28.12 23.08
C GLU A 420 0.26 -28.49 22.85
N VAL A 421 0.54 -29.18 21.75
CA VAL A 421 1.89 -29.58 21.43
C VAL A 421 2.60 -28.46 20.69
N ALA A 422 3.76 -28.04 21.18
CA ALA A 422 4.73 -27.27 20.43
C ALA A 422 5.66 -28.27 19.73
N GLY A 423 5.58 -28.33 18.41
CA GLY A 423 6.41 -29.21 17.58
C GLY A 423 7.04 -28.47 16.40
N GLN A 424 7.82 -29.18 15.61
CA GLN A 424 8.52 -28.66 14.44
C GLN A 424 8.44 -29.68 13.31
N PHE A 425 8.16 -29.25 12.08
CA PHE A 425 8.28 -30.13 10.90
C PHE A 425 9.76 -30.24 10.49
N TYR A 426 10.57 -30.84 11.36
CA TYR A 426 12.02 -30.91 11.24
C TYR A 426 12.56 -32.19 11.88
N PRO A 427 13.36 -32.99 11.14
CA PRO A 427 14.13 -32.62 9.94
C PRO A 427 13.37 -32.83 8.60
N GLN A 428 14.10 -32.98 7.49
CA GLN A 428 13.47 -33.31 6.19
C GLN A 428 12.65 -34.60 6.30
N ARG A 429 11.44 -34.60 5.72
CA ARG A 429 10.46 -35.71 5.75
C ARG A 429 9.93 -36.07 7.14
N ASP A 430 10.02 -35.14 8.06
CA ASP A 430 9.49 -35.33 9.41
C ASP A 430 7.97 -35.52 9.42
N VAL A 431 7.53 -36.42 10.30
CA VAL A 431 6.13 -36.83 10.44
C VAL A 431 5.87 -37.19 11.88
N ASP A 432 5.07 -36.37 12.56
CA ASP A 432 4.98 -36.46 14.01
C ASP A 432 3.72 -37.20 14.40
N TRP A 433 3.90 -38.27 15.19
CA TRP A 433 2.80 -39.10 15.67
C TRP A 433 2.51 -38.82 17.14
N TYR A 434 1.25 -38.52 17.42
CA TYR A 434 0.73 -38.34 18.76
C TYR A 434 -0.32 -39.41 19.05
N GLN A 435 -0.47 -39.81 20.31
CA GLN A 435 -1.55 -40.71 20.72
C GLN A 435 -2.20 -40.30 22.03
N PHE A 436 -3.49 -40.56 22.17
CA PHE A 436 -4.26 -40.32 23.39
C PHE A 436 -5.41 -41.32 23.51
N GLU A 437 -5.91 -41.50 24.72
CA GLU A 437 -7.12 -42.29 24.98
C GLU A 437 -8.35 -41.37 25.00
N ALA A 438 -9.46 -41.83 24.42
CA ALA A 438 -10.73 -41.11 24.44
C ALA A 438 -11.92 -42.06 24.48
N LYS A 439 -13.05 -41.56 25.00
CA LYS A 439 -14.31 -42.32 25.16
C LYS A 439 -15.34 -41.94 24.11
N ALA A 440 -16.15 -42.90 23.69
CA ALA A 440 -17.24 -42.71 22.75
C ALA A 440 -18.14 -41.53 23.16
N GLY A 441 -18.40 -40.65 22.20
CA GLY A 441 -19.21 -39.44 22.39
C GLY A 441 -18.47 -38.24 22.97
N GLU A 442 -17.23 -38.36 23.44
CA GLU A 442 -16.41 -37.20 23.78
C GLU A 442 -16.20 -36.32 22.54
N LYS A 443 -16.05 -35.01 22.78
CA LYS A 443 -15.79 -34.03 21.73
C LYS A 443 -14.49 -33.30 22.00
N TRP A 444 -13.63 -33.23 20.98
CA TRP A 444 -12.33 -32.57 21.03
C TRP A 444 -12.19 -31.62 19.85
N ALA A 445 -11.80 -30.38 20.11
CA ALA A 445 -11.33 -29.47 19.08
C ALA A 445 -9.84 -29.74 18.84
N ILE A 446 -9.50 -30.12 17.62
CA ILE A 446 -8.14 -30.33 17.13
C ILE A 446 -7.82 -29.19 16.17
N ASP A 447 -6.85 -28.35 16.53
CA ASP A 447 -6.53 -27.09 15.83
C ASP A 447 -5.02 -27.05 15.61
N LEU A 448 -4.57 -27.27 14.37
CA LEU A 448 -3.15 -27.25 14.00
C LEU A 448 -2.78 -25.86 13.48
N VAL A 449 -1.96 -25.13 14.22
CA VAL A 449 -1.61 -23.74 13.95
C VAL A 449 -0.15 -23.67 13.52
N SER A 450 0.12 -23.27 12.28
CA SER A 450 1.48 -23.07 11.78
C SER A 450 1.52 -21.90 10.81
N GLN A 451 0.74 -21.94 9.72
CA GLN A 451 0.63 -20.82 8.80
C GLN A 451 0.07 -19.58 9.51
N ARG A 452 -0.92 -19.74 10.39
CA ARG A 452 -1.44 -18.63 11.21
C ARG A 452 -0.42 -18.04 12.19
N LEU A 453 0.71 -18.69 12.44
CA LEU A 453 1.88 -18.14 13.13
C LEU A 453 2.77 -17.27 12.21
N ASN A 454 2.30 -16.99 10.99
CA ASN A 454 3.02 -16.30 9.92
C ASN A 454 4.25 -17.09 9.42
N ILE A 455 4.13 -18.43 9.39
CA ILE A 455 5.13 -19.39 8.92
C ILE A 455 4.69 -19.93 7.54
N PRO A 456 5.56 -20.04 6.53
CA PRO A 456 5.17 -20.50 5.20
C PRO A 456 5.05 -22.03 5.09
N SER A 457 4.29 -22.64 6.01
CA SER A 457 3.99 -24.08 6.04
C SER A 457 2.70 -24.42 5.31
N ASP A 458 2.58 -25.68 4.94
CA ASP A 458 1.38 -26.30 4.36
C ASP A 458 1.04 -27.57 5.16
N PRO A 459 0.54 -27.42 6.39
CA PRO A 459 0.41 -28.54 7.32
C PRO A 459 -0.81 -29.41 7.00
N SER A 460 -0.69 -30.72 7.20
CA SER A 460 -1.79 -31.70 7.12
C SER A 460 -1.88 -32.52 8.41
N LEU A 461 -3.07 -33.05 8.70
CA LEU A 461 -3.33 -33.92 9.84
C LEU A 461 -4.14 -35.18 9.44
N LEU A 462 -3.85 -36.31 10.08
CA LEU A 462 -4.61 -37.56 9.98
C LEU A 462 -5.00 -38.03 11.39
N VAL A 463 -6.27 -38.29 11.63
CA VAL A 463 -6.76 -38.94 12.86
C VAL A 463 -7.01 -40.42 12.57
N GLN A 464 -6.45 -41.30 13.37
CA GLN A 464 -6.68 -42.75 13.32
C GLN A 464 -7.25 -43.27 14.63
N ARG A 465 -8.07 -44.31 14.57
CA ARG A 465 -8.43 -45.14 15.72
C ARG A 465 -7.60 -46.41 15.71
N VAL A 466 -7.06 -46.79 16.86
CA VAL A 466 -6.36 -48.07 17.07
C VAL A 466 -7.22 -48.96 17.96
N ALA A 467 -7.84 -49.98 17.36
CA ALA A 467 -8.57 -51.01 18.09
C ALA A 467 -7.73 -52.28 18.18
N MET A 468 -7.85 -53.08 19.23
CA MET A 468 -7.24 -54.41 19.27
C MET A 468 -8.23 -55.43 18.71
N ASP A 469 -7.77 -56.31 17.81
CA ASP A 469 -8.57 -57.47 17.40
C ASP A 469 -8.58 -58.56 18.48
N ALA A 470 -9.38 -59.62 18.25
CA ALA A 470 -9.52 -60.76 19.17
C ALA A 470 -8.20 -61.50 19.45
N THR A 471 -7.14 -61.26 18.67
CA THR A 471 -5.81 -61.84 18.85
C THR A 471 -4.82 -60.90 19.53
N GLY A 472 -5.26 -59.70 19.92
CA GLY A 472 -4.42 -58.66 20.53
C GLY A 472 -3.58 -57.86 19.53
N LYS A 473 -3.86 -57.96 18.22
CA LYS A 473 -3.15 -57.19 17.20
C LYS A 473 -3.87 -55.85 16.93
N PRO A 474 -3.13 -54.73 16.78
CA PRO A 474 -3.75 -53.44 16.49
C PRO A 474 -4.33 -53.42 15.05
N GLN A 475 -5.62 -53.11 14.98
CA GLN A 475 -6.37 -52.73 13.80
C GLN A 475 -6.49 -51.22 13.74
N VAL A 476 -5.93 -50.62 12.70
CA VAL A 476 -5.94 -49.17 12.50
C VAL A 476 -7.06 -48.80 11.54
N THR A 477 -7.84 -47.79 11.90
CA THR A 477 -8.88 -47.21 11.04
C THR A 477 -8.61 -45.73 10.90
N ASP A 478 -8.42 -45.25 9.67
CA ASP A 478 -8.37 -43.82 9.39
C ASP A 478 -9.75 -43.22 9.61
N ILE A 479 -9.84 -42.21 10.46
CA ILE A 479 -11.07 -41.48 10.76
C ILE A 479 -11.23 -40.32 9.80
N VAL A 480 -10.18 -39.49 9.66
CA VAL A 480 -10.18 -38.34 8.77
C VAL A 480 -8.76 -37.93 8.41
N PHE A 481 -8.53 -37.56 7.16
CA PHE A 481 -7.35 -36.84 6.68
C PHE A 481 -7.77 -35.42 6.28
N LEU A 482 -7.07 -34.41 6.78
CA LEU A 482 -7.28 -33.01 6.44
C LEU A 482 -5.94 -32.40 6.01
N ASP A 483 -5.94 -31.73 4.88
CA ASP A 483 -4.79 -30.99 4.34
C ASP A 483 -5.18 -29.51 4.39
N ASP A 484 -6.18 -29.16 3.59
CA ASP A 484 -6.80 -27.85 3.55
C ASP A 484 -8.12 -27.78 4.33
N VAL A 485 -8.47 -26.61 4.88
CA VAL A 485 -9.82 -26.35 5.38
C VAL A 485 -10.83 -26.37 4.24
N SER A 486 -12.03 -26.90 4.48
CA SER A 486 -13.10 -27.02 3.46
C SER A 486 -13.53 -25.69 2.82
N GLU A 487 -13.17 -24.54 3.43
CA GLU A 487 -13.38 -23.19 2.88
C GLU A 487 -12.42 -22.81 1.73
N LEU A 488 -11.37 -23.61 1.48
CA LEU A 488 -10.50 -23.45 0.30
C LEU A 488 -11.16 -23.99 -0.99
N ASN A 489 -12.31 -24.65 -0.86
CA ASN A 489 -13.09 -25.15 -1.99
C ASN A 489 -13.62 -23.98 -2.84
N VAL A 490 -13.31 -24.02 -4.14
CA VAL A 490 -13.12 -22.90 -5.07
C VAL A 490 -14.36 -22.03 -5.35
N ASN A 491 -15.51 -22.35 -4.76
CA ASN A 491 -16.81 -21.73 -5.02
C ASN A 491 -17.16 -20.57 -4.07
N ASN A 492 -16.37 -20.31 -3.01
CA ASN A 492 -16.62 -19.24 -2.03
C ASN A 492 -15.58 -18.09 -2.10
N LYS A 493 -15.14 -17.73 -3.31
CA LYS A 493 -14.26 -16.57 -3.55
C LYS A 493 -15.00 -15.23 -3.51
N THR A 494 -16.33 -15.27 -3.56
CA THR A 494 -17.17 -14.09 -3.51
C THR A 494 -16.92 -13.34 -2.20
N HIS A 495 -16.51 -12.07 -2.30
CA HIS A 495 -16.36 -11.11 -1.19
C HIS A 495 -15.06 -11.13 -0.36
N ARG A 496 -14.02 -11.90 -0.74
CA ARG A 496 -12.74 -12.01 0.02
C ARG A 496 -11.50 -11.49 -0.72
N HIS A 497 -11.66 -10.80 -1.84
CA HIS A 497 -10.51 -10.42 -2.68
C HIS A 497 -9.63 -9.32 -2.06
N GLU A 498 -10.17 -8.44 -1.21
CA GLU A 498 -9.42 -7.39 -0.51
C GLU A 498 -8.62 -7.92 0.70
N PHE A 499 -9.02 -9.07 1.25
CA PHE A 499 -8.44 -9.65 2.46
C PHE A 499 -8.71 -11.15 2.54
N ASP A 500 -7.73 -11.95 2.10
CA ASP A 500 -7.84 -13.42 2.11
C ASP A 500 -7.29 -14.00 3.41
N ASN A 501 -8.15 -14.15 4.42
CA ASN A 501 -7.80 -14.70 5.73
C ASN A 501 -7.89 -16.23 5.81
N ARG A 502 -8.06 -16.92 4.68
CA ARG A 502 -8.04 -18.39 4.66
C ARG A 502 -6.65 -18.89 5.05
N SER A 503 -6.62 -20.06 5.66
CA SER A 503 -5.38 -20.71 6.05
C SER A 503 -5.34 -22.16 5.58
N SER A 504 -4.13 -22.65 5.27
CA SER A 504 -3.84 -24.07 5.08
C SER A 504 -3.80 -24.84 6.39
N ASP A 505 -3.90 -24.17 7.54
CA ASP A 505 -3.91 -24.80 8.86
C ASP A 505 -5.20 -25.63 9.11
N PRO A 506 -5.12 -26.97 9.27
CA PRO A 506 -6.31 -27.79 9.41
C PRO A 506 -6.93 -27.70 10.81
N VAL A 507 -8.27 -27.73 10.83
CA VAL A 507 -9.11 -27.67 12.03
C VAL A 507 -10.15 -28.79 11.99
N TYR A 508 -10.34 -29.50 13.09
CA TYR A 508 -11.29 -30.60 13.18
C TYR A 508 -12.04 -30.61 14.52
N LEU A 509 -13.37 -30.58 14.45
CA LEU A 509 -14.23 -30.84 15.60
C LEU A 509 -14.53 -32.33 15.68
N PHE A 510 -13.69 -33.06 16.41
CA PHE A 510 -13.72 -34.51 16.50
C PHE A 510 -14.78 -34.98 17.50
N THR A 511 -15.72 -35.82 17.04
CA THR A 511 -16.61 -36.60 17.93
C THR A 511 -16.12 -38.04 17.95
N VAL A 512 -15.76 -38.52 19.14
CA VAL A 512 -15.12 -39.82 19.32
C VAL A 512 -16.13 -40.94 19.00
N PRO A 513 -15.90 -41.80 17.98
CA PRO A 513 -16.88 -42.78 17.55
C PRO A 513 -16.97 -44.02 18.45
N ALA A 514 -15.90 -44.35 19.17
CA ALA A 514 -15.82 -45.49 20.07
C ALA A 514 -14.75 -45.28 21.14
N ASP A 515 -14.85 -45.96 22.27
CA ASP A 515 -13.78 -46.01 23.26
C ASP A 515 -12.50 -46.59 22.64
N GLY A 516 -11.35 -46.00 22.97
CA GLY A 516 -10.05 -46.57 22.59
C GLY A 516 -8.93 -45.56 22.48
N ILE A 517 -7.84 -46.02 21.87
CA ILE A 517 -6.66 -45.22 21.58
C ILE A 517 -6.83 -44.58 20.20
N TYR A 518 -6.53 -43.28 20.13
CA TYR A 518 -6.49 -42.52 18.89
C TYR A 518 -5.07 -42.04 18.62
N ARG A 519 -4.72 -41.96 17.34
CA ARG A 519 -3.47 -41.38 16.87
C ARG A 519 -3.74 -40.16 16.02
N ILE A 520 -2.88 -39.16 16.12
CA ILE A 520 -2.82 -38.02 15.20
C ILE A 520 -1.45 -38.03 14.55
N MET A 521 -1.41 -38.04 13.23
CA MET A 521 -0.21 -37.73 12.46
C MET A 521 -0.31 -36.28 12.02
N VAL A 522 0.76 -35.51 12.18
CA VAL A 522 0.91 -34.19 11.56
C VAL A 522 2.15 -34.17 10.67
N ARG A 523 2.11 -33.40 9.59
CA ARG A 523 3.26 -33.18 8.70
C ARG A 523 3.10 -31.91 7.87
N ASP A 524 4.19 -31.37 7.36
CA ASP A 524 4.18 -30.38 6.28
C ASP A 524 4.13 -31.08 4.91
N SER A 525 3.25 -30.65 4.01
CA SER A 525 3.10 -31.22 2.67
C SER A 525 4.33 -30.99 1.79
N SER A 526 5.19 -30.01 2.12
CA SER A 526 6.49 -29.78 1.50
C SER A 526 7.68 -30.40 2.26
N SER A 527 7.43 -31.19 3.31
CA SER A 527 8.47 -31.83 4.15
C SER A 527 9.51 -32.62 3.36
N SER A 528 9.13 -33.19 2.21
CA SER A 528 10.04 -33.96 1.36
C SER A 528 11.15 -33.13 0.70
N VAL A 529 10.99 -31.82 0.59
CA VAL A 529 11.93 -30.91 -0.10
C VAL A 529 12.47 -29.79 0.80
N ARG A 530 12.11 -29.78 2.09
CA ARG A 530 12.52 -28.76 3.06
C ARG A 530 13.11 -29.41 4.30
N SER A 531 14.17 -28.82 4.84
CA SER A 531 14.77 -29.19 6.12
C SER A 531 15.02 -27.90 6.89
N ASP A 532 13.95 -27.32 7.44
CA ASP A 532 13.98 -25.97 8.01
C ASP A 532 13.41 -25.97 9.43
N PRO A 533 14.25 -25.81 10.48
CA PRO A 533 13.79 -25.81 11.87
C PRO A 533 12.85 -24.64 12.21
N ARG A 534 12.72 -23.64 11.33
CA ARG A 534 11.75 -22.54 11.52
C ARG A 534 10.30 -22.97 11.29
N LEU A 535 10.04 -24.15 10.72
CA LEU A 535 8.70 -24.68 10.47
C LEU A 535 8.08 -25.23 11.77
N VAL A 536 7.93 -24.37 12.77
CA VAL A 536 7.31 -24.70 14.05
C VAL A 536 5.79 -24.73 13.93
N TYR A 537 5.13 -25.62 14.65
CA TYR A 537 3.68 -25.67 14.73
C TYR A 537 3.20 -25.79 16.18
N ARG A 538 1.91 -25.54 16.34
CA ARG A 538 1.16 -25.75 17.57
C ARG A 538 -0.05 -26.64 17.28
N LEU A 539 -0.10 -27.84 17.86
CA LEU A 539 -1.25 -28.74 17.77
C LEU A 539 -2.08 -28.65 19.05
N ALA A 540 -3.18 -27.91 19.03
CA ALA A 540 -4.08 -27.84 20.18
C ALA A 540 -5.11 -28.96 20.13
N ILE A 541 -5.22 -29.73 21.22
CA ILE A 541 -6.24 -30.77 21.44
C ILE A 541 -6.93 -30.48 22.77
N ARG A 542 -8.11 -29.86 22.67
CA ARG A 542 -8.80 -29.26 23.82
C ARG A 542 -10.30 -29.44 23.74
N GLN A 543 -11.01 -29.18 24.83
CA GLN A 543 -12.46 -29.14 24.79
C GLN A 543 -12.92 -28.04 23.80
N PRO A 544 -13.99 -28.31 23.02
CA PRO A 544 -14.56 -27.30 22.13
C PRO A 544 -14.98 -26.06 22.91
N ALA A 545 -14.53 -24.89 22.46
CA ALA A 545 -14.89 -23.60 23.01
C ALA A 545 -15.45 -22.74 21.86
N PRO A 546 -16.74 -22.92 21.49
CA PRO A 546 -17.36 -22.17 20.40
C PRO A 546 -17.17 -20.67 20.60
N ASP A 547 -16.54 -20.01 19.63
CA ASP A 547 -16.23 -18.58 19.67
C ASP A 547 -16.02 -18.04 18.25
N TYR A 548 -15.69 -16.76 18.13
CA TYR A 548 -15.34 -16.13 16.87
C TYR A 548 -14.33 -15.00 17.02
N ARG A 549 -13.65 -14.66 15.91
CA ARG A 549 -12.81 -13.46 15.75
C ARG A 549 -13.31 -12.66 14.56
N LEU A 550 -13.14 -11.33 14.62
CA LEU A 550 -13.60 -10.43 13.57
C LEU A 550 -12.44 -9.64 12.96
N VAL A 551 -12.51 -9.39 11.66
CA VAL A 551 -11.65 -8.43 10.95
C VAL A 551 -12.48 -7.49 10.11
N ALA A 552 -12.37 -6.20 10.36
CA ALA A 552 -12.95 -5.16 9.52
C ALA A 552 -11.96 -4.69 8.46
N VAL A 553 -12.40 -4.56 7.21
CA VAL A 553 -11.57 -4.18 6.06
C VAL A 553 -12.35 -3.18 5.21
N PRO A 554 -11.75 -2.06 4.76
CA PRO A 554 -12.39 -1.21 3.77
C PRO A 554 -12.75 -2.06 2.55
N GLY A 555 -13.99 -1.94 2.08
CA GLY A 555 -14.45 -2.75 0.95
C GLY A 555 -13.90 -2.23 -0.37
N GLU A 556 -14.79 -1.96 -1.31
CA GLU A 556 -14.54 -1.72 -2.74
C GLU A 556 -13.47 -0.67 -3.10
N SER A 557 -13.05 0.17 -2.13
CA SER A 557 -11.99 1.17 -2.25
C SER A 557 -10.67 0.70 -1.62
N VAL A 558 -9.70 0.40 -2.49
CA VAL A 558 -8.29 0.12 -2.14
C VAL A 558 -7.47 1.37 -1.78
N ALA A 559 -8.03 2.56 -2.03
CA ALA A 559 -7.32 3.83 -1.94
C ALA A 559 -7.63 4.59 -0.65
N SER A 560 -8.86 4.54 -0.14
CA SER A 560 -9.28 5.28 1.06
C SER A 560 -10.68 4.89 1.52
N LEU A 561 -10.97 4.96 2.82
CA LEU A 561 -12.35 4.95 3.31
C LEU A 561 -12.86 6.40 3.44
N MET A 562 -13.12 7.02 2.28
CA MET A 562 -13.56 8.42 2.15
C MET A 562 -15.04 8.49 1.76
N LEU A 563 -15.85 9.16 2.56
CA LEU A 563 -17.22 9.51 2.21
C LEU A 563 -17.29 10.91 1.61
N ARG A 564 -17.94 11.02 0.45
CA ARG A 564 -18.50 12.28 -0.06
C ARG A 564 -19.75 12.63 0.74
N LYS A 565 -20.06 13.92 0.90
CA LYS A 565 -21.30 14.36 1.58
C LYS A 565 -22.52 13.83 0.82
N GLY A 566 -23.48 13.25 1.54
CA GLY A 566 -24.64 12.56 0.92
C GLY A 566 -24.30 11.21 0.27
N GLY A 567 -23.09 10.70 0.51
CA GLY A 567 -22.59 9.44 -0.08
C GLY A 567 -22.55 8.30 0.92
N ARG A 568 -22.18 7.12 0.39
CA ARG A 568 -22.03 5.89 1.15
C ARG A 568 -20.76 5.16 0.76
N GLU A 569 -20.16 4.49 1.73
CA GLU A 569 -19.00 3.61 1.57
C GLU A 569 -19.22 2.32 2.34
N VAL A 570 -18.49 1.26 2.00
CA VAL A 570 -18.67 -0.07 2.61
C VAL A 570 -17.44 -0.53 3.39
N VAL A 571 -17.70 -1.21 4.52
CA VAL A 571 -16.68 -1.91 5.30
C VAL A 571 -17.12 -3.35 5.46
N ARG A 572 -16.28 -4.29 5.01
CA ARG A 572 -16.53 -5.72 5.19
C ARG A 572 -16.02 -6.18 6.54
N VAL A 573 -16.80 -7.01 7.21
CA VAL A 573 -16.46 -7.63 8.49
C VAL A 573 -16.41 -9.13 8.28
N TYR A 574 -15.21 -9.70 8.27
CA TYR A 574 -15.00 -11.14 8.20
C TYR A 574 -15.13 -11.74 9.59
N ALA A 575 -15.87 -12.85 9.68
CA ALA A 575 -16.02 -13.64 10.89
C ALA A 575 -15.29 -14.98 10.74
N ASP A 576 -14.26 -15.17 11.55
CA ASP A 576 -13.61 -16.46 11.74
C ASP A 576 -14.30 -17.19 12.89
N ARG A 577 -15.14 -18.18 12.57
CA ARG A 577 -15.95 -18.94 13.52
C ARG A 577 -15.18 -20.19 13.95
N ARG A 578 -15.04 -20.39 15.26
CA ARG A 578 -14.22 -21.47 15.83
C ARG A 578 -15.07 -22.52 16.52
N ASP A 579 -14.55 -23.75 16.55
CA ASP A 579 -15.08 -24.90 17.29
C ASP A 579 -16.58 -25.17 17.10
N GLY A 580 -17.09 -24.97 15.88
CA GLY A 580 -18.49 -25.21 15.54
C GLY A 580 -19.45 -24.10 15.98
N PHE A 581 -18.96 -22.89 16.24
CA PHE A 581 -19.81 -21.75 16.57
C PHE A 581 -20.70 -21.32 15.39
N THR A 582 -22.01 -21.55 15.50
CA THR A 582 -23.02 -21.20 14.48
C THR A 582 -23.97 -20.08 14.90
N GLY A 583 -23.72 -19.42 16.04
CA GLY A 583 -24.61 -18.36 16.54
C GLY A 583 -24.56 -17.09 15.67
N ASP A 584 -25.64 -16.30 15.72
CA ASP A 584 -25.70 -15.00 15.06
C ASP A 584 -24.70 -14.02 15.70
N ILE A 585 -23.97 -13.25 14.89
CA ILE A 585 -23.03 -12.24 15.37
C ILE A 585 -23.59 -10.86 15.03
N ARG A 586 -24.07 -10.13 16.03
CA ARG A 586 -24.49 -8.73 15.87
C ARG A 586 -23.27 -7.84 15.92
N VAL A 587 -23.05 -7.02 14.91
CA VAL A 587 -21.86 -6.17 14.80
C VAL A 587 -22.31 -4.71 14.76
N THR A 588 -21.65 -3.88 15.56
CA THR A 588 -21.85 -2.43 15.65
C THR A 588 -20.55 -1.70 15.36
N ALA A 589 -20.66 -0.46 14.88
CA ALA A 589 -19.52 0.41 14.66
C ALA A 589 -19.71 1.78 15.33
N THR A 590 -18.64 2.30 15.89
CA THR A 590 -18.56 3.64 16.51
C THR A 590 -17.26 4.35 16.07
N GLY A 591 -16.99 5.53 16.62
CA GLY A 591 -15.79 6.31 16.28
C GLY A 591 -15.82 6.95 14.88
N LEU A 592 -17.01 7.03 14.27
CA LEU A 592 -17.25 7.66 12.97
C LEU A 592 -17.18 9.20 13.05
N PRO A 593 -16.80 9.90 11.97
CA PRO A 593 -16.90 11.37 11.91
C PRO A 593 -18.31 11.87 12.21
N PRO A 594 -18.49 13.08 12.77
CA PRO A 594 -19.82 13.66 12.95
C PRO A 594 -20.60 13.69 11.62
N GLY A 595 -21.88 13.34 11.67
CA GLY A 595 -22.74 13.26 10.48
C GLY A 595 -22.58 12.00 9.63
N VAL A 596 -21.73 11.05 10.06
CA VAL A 596 -21.62 9.70 9.48
C VAL A 596 -22.26 8.67 10.41
N THR A 597 -23.10 7.80 9.85
CA THR A 597 -23.82 6.76 10.58
C THR A 597 -23.70 5.41 9.89
N THR A 598 -24.00 4.33 10.60
CA THR A 598 -24.22 3.01 10.04
C THR A 598 -25.19 2.23 10.91
N GLU A 599 -25.90 1.27 10.34
CA GLU A 599 -26.81 0.41 11.10
C GLU A 599 -26.06 -0.74 11.80
N GLU A 600 -26.67 -1.32 12.84
CA GLU A 600 -26.24 -2.63 13.34
C GLU A 600 -26.49 -3.68 12.26
N ILE A 601 -25.51 -4.54 12.02
CA ILE A 601 -25.62 -5.64 11.07
C ILE A 601 -25.59 -6.98 11.80
N THR A 602 -26.23 -8.00 11.25
CA THR A 602 -26.12 -9.38 11.75
C THR A 602 -25.43 -10.27 10.73
N ILE A 603 -24.29 -10.84 11.13
CA ILE A 603 -23.69 -11.97 10.41
C ILE A 603 -24.40 -13.23 10.89
N GLY A 604 -25.41 -13.65 10.13
CA GLY A 604 -26.25 -14.79 10.45
C GLY A 604 -25.47 -16.11 10.50
N SER A 605 -26.10 -17.14 11.06
CA SER A 605 -25.59 -18.52 11.04
C SER A 605 -25.14 -18.95 9.63
N GLY A 606 -23.95 -19.57 9.54
CA GLY A 606 -23.36 -20.03 8.28
C GLY A 606 -22.68 -18.95 7.45
N ASN A 607 -22.93 -17.66 7.70
CA ASN A 607 -22.22 -16.57 7.05
C ASN A 607 -20.89 -16.26 7.78
N ILE A 608 -19.89 -15.92 6.97
CA ILE A 608 -18.51 -15.64 7.40
C ILE A 608 -18.07 -14.22 7.02
N VAL A 609 -19.00 -13.43 6.48
CA VAL A 609 -18.84 -12.02 6.14
C VAL A 609 -20.17 -11.29 6.36
N GLY A 610 -20.09 -10.03 6.76
CA GLY A 610 -21.19 -9.07 6.66
C GLY A 610 -20.63 -7.68 6.35
N THR A 611 -21.47 -6.79 5.83
CA THR A 611 -21.02 -5.48 5.33
C THR A 611 -21.71 -4.34 6.07
N PHE A 612 -20.93 -3.44 6.67
CA PHE A 612 -21.42 -2.13 7.08
C PHE A 612 -21.55 -1.22 5.87
N VAL A 613 -22.66 -0.50 5.80
CA VAL A 613 -22.82 0.66 4.92
C VAL A 613 -22.67 1.91 5.76
N LEU A 614 -21.55 2.62 5.60
CA LEU A 614 -21.34 3.93 6.20
C LEU A 614 -22.09 4.96 5.36
N THR A 615 -22.88 5.81 5.99
CA THR A 615 -23.68 6.86 5.32
C THR A 615 -23.29 8.23 5.86
N ALA A 616 -22.85 9.13 4.98
CA ALA A 616 -22.65 10.55 5.31
C ALA A 616 -23.89 11.36 4.94
N THR A 617 -24.37 12.20 5.85
CA THR A 617 -25.40 13.19 5.51
C THR A 617 -24.86 14.24 4.54
N GLU A 618 -25.73 14.93 3.79
CA GLU A 618 -25.31 16.06 2.92
C GLU A 618 -24.72 17.23 3.72
N ALA A 619 -25.11 17.35 4.99
CA ALA A 619 -24.60 18.36 5.92
C ALA A 619 -23.43 17.86 6.78
N ALA A 620 -22.90 16.66 6.53
CA ALA A 620 -21.81 16.11 7.33
C ALA A 620 -20.60 17.06 7.30
N PRO A 621 -20.08 17.50 8.45
CA PRO A 621 -18.87 18.31 8.50
C PRO A 621 -17.66 17.51 8.03
N VAL A 622 -16.64 18.21 7.54
CA VAL A 622 -15.33 17.61 7.27
C VAL A 622 -14.77 17.08 8.57
N GLY A 623 -14.27 15.85 8.55
CA GLY A 623 -13.74 15.22 9.74
C GLY A 623 -13.15 13.86 9.46
N ILE A 624 -12.33 13.39 10.40
CA ILE A 624 -11.73 12.08 10.39
C ILE A 624 -12.10 11.39 11.69
N GLY A 625 -12.58 10.16 11.58
CA GLY A 625 -12.93 9.27 12.67
C GLY A 625 -12.08 8.02 12.61
N THR A 626 -11.86 7.38 13.75
CA THR A 626 -11.21 6.07 13.83
C THR A 626 -12.27 5.03 14.06
N LEU A 627 -12.49 4.16 13.08
CA LEU A 627 -13.54 3.15 13.10
C LEU A 627 -13.30 2.16 14.26
N GLN A 628 -14.28 2.03 15.15
CA GLN A 628 -14.28 1.04 16.23
C GLN A 628 -15.39 0.03 15.99
N VAL A 629 -15.02 -1.22 15.70
CA VAL A 629 -15.99 -2.29 15.44
C VAL A 629 -16.03 -3.25 16.61
N THR A 630 -17.23 -3.47 17.14
CA THR A 630 -17.51 -4.42 18.22
C THR A 630 -18.65 -5.33 17.84
N SER A 631 -18.72 -6.49 18.46
CA SER A 631 -19.82 -7.42 18.25
C SER A 631 -20.37 -7.99 19.53
N LYS A 632 -21.59 -8.52 19.44
CA LYS A 632 -22.27 -9.26 20.49
C LYS A 632 -22.80 -10.57 19.94
N SER A 633 -22.59 -11.66 20.68
CA SER A 633 -23.24 -12.93 20.42
C SER A 633 -23.47 -13.73 21.69
N THR A 634 -24.34 -14.73 21.64
CA THR A 634 -24.61 -15.63 22.76
C THR A 634 -23.77 -16.90 22.62
N ILE A 635 -22.86 -17.12 23.55
CA ILE A 635 -22.04 -18.33 23.64
C ILE A 635 -22.37 -19.01 24.97
N ASN A 636 -22.77 -20.28 24.94
CA ASN A 636 -23.15 -21.06 26.13
C ASN A 636 -24.19 -20.35 27.03
N GLY A 637 -25.15 -19.64 26.42
CA GLY A 637 -26.20 -18.89 27.13
C GLY A 637 -25.76 -17.53 27.70
N GLN A 638 -24.51 -17.12 27.49
CA GLN A 638 -23.98 -15.83 27.92
C GLN A 638 -23.72 -14.89 26.75
N GLU A 639 -24.05 -13.61 26.89
CA GLU A 639 -23.69 -12.59 25.90
C GLU A 639 -22.19 -12.26 26.02
N VAL A 640 -21.47 -12.43 24.90
CA VAL A 640 -20.04 -12.19 24.79
C VAL A 640 -19.79 -11.07 23.78
N THR A 641 -18.85 -10.18 24.11
CA THR A 641 -18.42 -9.07 23.25
C THR A 641 -17.03 -9.32 22.69
N ARG A 642 -16.85 -9.13 21.37
CA ARG A 642 -15.53 -9.18 20.71
C ARG A 642 -15.23 -7.84 20.02
N LYS A 643 -13.95 -7.47 19.99
CA LYS A 643 -13.46 -6.33 19.19
C LYS A 643 -12.94 -6.87 17.86
N ALA A 644 -13.21 -6.17 16.77
CA ALA A 644 -12.62 -6.52 15.50
C ALA A 644 -11.16 -6.06 15.41
N ARG A 645 -10.36 -6.83 14.69
CA ARG A 645 -9.08 -6.41 14.14
C ARG A 645 -9.33 -5.67 12.83
N TYR A 646 -8.27 -5.12 12.24
CA TYR A 646 -8.37 -4.35 11.02
C TYR A 646 -7.42 -4.90 9.96
N GLY A 647 -7.87 -4.89 8.70
CA GLY A 647 -7.06 -5.23 7.55
C GLY A 647 -7.11 -4.14 6.48
N ALA A 648 -6.11 -4.11 5.61
CA ALA A 648 -6.12 -3.28 4.42
C ALA A 648 -5.44 -3.98 3.24
N ALA A 649 -6.01 -3.79 2.05
CA ALA A 649 -5.37 -4.13 0.78
C ALA A 649 -4.16 -3.21 0.54
N LEU A 650 -3.10 -3.76 -0.04
CA LEU A 650 -1.86 -3.04 -0.35
C LEU A 650 -1.75 -2.66 -1.82
N ALA A 651 -2.46 -3.37 -2.68
CA ALA A 651 -2.48 -3.12 -4.12
C ALA A 651 -3.90 -2.82 -4.60
N PRO A 652 -4.06 -1.94 -5.61
CA PRO A 652 -5.33 -1.77 -6.27
C PRO A 652 -5.71 -3.02 -7.08
N TYR A 653 -7.00 -3.33 -7.17
CA TYR A 653 -7.52 -4.32 -8.11
C TYR A 653 -8.51 -3.69 -9.08
N GLN A 654 -8.66 -4.33 -10.24
CA GLN A 654 -9.61 -3.91 -11.26
C GLN A 654 -11.02 -4.30 -10.83
N PHE A 655 -11.82 -3.31 -10.45
CA PHE A 655 -13.23 -3.50 -10.16
C PHE A 655 -14.03 -3.50 -11.48
N ALA A 656 -14.49 -4.67 -11.93
CA ALA A 656 -15.30 -4.77 -13.15
C ALA A 656 -16.78 -4.50 -12.89
N GLN A 657 -17.37 -5.18 -11.91
CA GLN A 657 -18.72 -4.99 -11.38
C GLN A 657 -18.84 -5.73 -10.03
N PRO A 658 -19.83 -5.42 -9.18
CA PRO A 658 -20.10 -6.20 -7.98
C PRO A 658 -20.24 -7.71 -8.30
N GLN A 659 -19.79 -8.57 -7.39
CA GLN A 659 -19.77 -10.05 -7.53
C GLN A 659 -18.93 -10.61 -8.69
N SER A 660 -18.15 -9.79 -9.40
CA SER A 660 -17.15 -10.31 -10.33
C SER A 660 -16.10 -11.15 -9.60
N ASN A 661 -15.63 -12.22 -10.24
CA ASN A 661 -14.50 -12.99 -9.73
C ASN A 661 -13.21 -12.19 -9.98
N ILE A 662 -12.65 -11.65 -8.90
CA ILE A 662 -11.42 -10.86 -8.93
C ILE A 662 -10.29 -11.70 -8.29
N ALA A 663 -9.05 -11.51 -8.76
CA ALA A 663 -7.89 -12.08 -8.10
C ALA A 663 -7.71 -11.46 -6.70
N ASN A 664 -7.25 -12.28 -5.75
CA ASN A 664 -6.91 -11.78 -4.41
C ASN A 664 -5.76 -10.78 -4.51
N VAL A 665 -5.86 -9.67 -3.79
CA VAL A 665 -4.77 -8.71 -3.65
C VAL A 665 -3.97 -8.95 -2.39
N SER A 666 -2.68 -8.58 -2.43
CA SER A 666 -1.85 -8.55 -1.23
C SER A 666 -2.48 -7.62 -0.21
N ALA A 667 -2.58 -8.08 1.03
CA ALA A 667 -3.17 -7.36 2.15
C ALA A 667 -2.37 -7.64 3.42
N ARG A 668 -2.61 -6.86 4.46
CA ARG A 668 -2.05 -7.09 5.80
C ARG A 668 -3.01 -6.66 6.88
N LEU A 669 -2.73 -7.09 8.11
CA LEU A 669 -3.31 -6.45 9.29
C LEU A 669 -2.77 -5.02 9.44
N VAL A 670 -3.66 -4.13 9.88
CA VAL A 670 -3.40 -2.71 10.16
C VAL A 670 -3.84 -2.40 11.59
N GLU A 671 -3.25 -1.37 12.18
CA GLU A 671 -3.56 -0.98 13.56
C GLU A 671 -4.98 -0.40 13.67
N ARG A 672 -5.39 0.37 12.66
CA ARG A 672 -6.66 1.10 12.66
C ARG A 672 -7.15 1.42 11.25
N ILE A 673 -8.47 1.61 11.12
CA ILE A 673 -9.10 2.18 9.92
C ILE A 673 -9.56 3.60 10.23
N GLN A 674 -9.16 4.55 9.37
CA GLN A 674 -9.65 5.92 9.43
C GLN A 674 -10.74 6.13 8.38
N VAL A 675 -11.85 6.73 8.82
CA VAL A 675 -12.99 7.13 7.99
C VAL A 675 -12.92 8.64 7.83
N CYS A 676 -12.97 9.16 6.62
CA CYS A 676 -12.94 10.62 6.39
C CYS A 676 -14.18 11.10 5.62
N VAL A 677 -14.65 12.30 5.94
CA VAL A 677 -15.65 13.03 5.14
C VAL A 677 -14.92 14.16 4.42
N THR A 678 -15.01 14.19 3.08
CA THR A 678 -14.45 15.29 2.27
C THR A 678 -15.46 16.43 2.08
N ASP A 679 -14.99 17.67 2.00
CA ASP A 679 -15.77 18.82 1.51
C ASP A 679 -15.57 19.10 0.02
N ALA A 680 -14.69 18.36 -0.66
CA ALA A 680 -14.36 18.61 -2.05
C ALA A 680 -15.58 18.52 -2.97
N GLU A 681 -16.53 17.62 -2.67
CA GLU A 681 -17.72 17.40 -3.51
C GLU A 681 -18.82 16.60 -2.79
N LEU A 682 -20.05 16.72 -3.31
CA LEU A 682 -21.18 15.88 -2.95
C LEU A 682 -21.08 14.52 -3.65
N SER A 683 -21.73 13.50 -3.09
CA SER A 683 -21.91 12.24 -3.80
C SER A 683 -22.77 12.46 -5.05
N PRO A 684 -22.36 11.97 -6.25
CA PRO A 684 -23.15 12.11 -7.47
C PRO A 684 -24.54 11.47 -7.38
N GLN A 685 -24.65 10.36 -6.65
CA GLN A 685 -25.91 9.63 -6.46
C GLN A 685 -25.99 9.05 -5.05
N MET A 686 -27.22 8.82 -4.60
CA MET A 686 -27.56 8.11 -3.37
C MET A 686 -28.72 7.16 -3.65
N LEU A 687 -28.46 5.86 -3.57
CA LEU A 687 -29.47 4.81 -3.67
C LEU A 687 -29.97 4.47 -2.27
N THR A 688 -31.27 4.39 -2.04
CA THR A 688 -31.89 3.97 -0.77
C THR A 688 -32.82 2.79 -1.04
N LEU A 689 -32.81 1.78 -0.16
CA LEU A 689 -33.64 0.59 -0.25
C LEU A 689 -34.49 0.48 1.02
N GLY A 690 -35.79 0.29 0.87
CA GLY A 690 -36.75 0.19 1.97
C GLY A 690 -36.72 1.41 2.90
N ASP A 691 -37.22 1.21 4.12
CA ASP A 691 -37.23 2.22 5.20
C ASP A 691 -36.28 1.87 6.35
N GLY A 692 -35.45 0.83 6.18
CA GLY A 692 -34.48 0.35 7.17
C GLY A 692 -35.08 -0.43 8.36
N LYS A 693 -36.40 -0.69 8.38
CA LYS A 693 -37.02 -1.47 9.46
C LYS A 693 -36.74 -2.97 9.31
N LEU A 694 -36.77 -3.69 10.44
CA LEU A 694 -36.71 -5.14 10.47
C LEU A 694 -37.89 -5.73 9.68
N ILE A 695 -37.57 -6.60 8.74
CA ILE A 695 -38.56 -7.37 7.97
C ILE A 695 -38.66 -8.75 8.61
N GLU A 696 -39.87 -9.20 8.93
CA GLU A 696 -40.10 -10.56 9.41
C GLU A 696 -40.87 -11.37 8.38
N THR A 697 -40.39 -12.57 8.09
CA THR A 697 -41.05 -13.54 7.20
C THR A 697 -40.65 -14.96 7.57
N ALA A 698 -41.05 -15.96 6.78
CA ALA A 698 -40.62 -17.34 6.93
C ALA A 698 -39.95 -17.87 5.65
N ARG A 699 -39.38 -19.08 5.72
CA ARG A 699 -38.96 -19.83 4.53
C ARG A 699 -40.06 -19.82 3.46
N GLY A 700 -39.71 -19.68 2.18
CA GLY A 700 -40.68 -19.52 1.09
C GLY A 700 -41.32 -18.12 0.98
N GLY A 701 -40.97 -17.17 1.84
CA GLY A 701 -41.49 -15.79 1.81
C GLY A 701 -41.05 -15.00 0.57
N ILE A 702 -41.92 -14.09 0.10
CA ILE A 702 -41.60 -13.12 -0.95
C ILE A 702 -41.61 -11.72 -0.32
N VAL A 703 -40.49 -11.02 -0.39
CA VAL A 703 -40.30 -9.68 0.16
C VAL A 703 -40.12 -8.69 -0.99
N LYS A 704 -40.91 -7.62 -0.97
CA LYS A 704 -40.90 -6.53 -1.96
C LYS A 704 -40.48 -5.24 -1.28
N LEU A 705 -39.42 -4.61 -1.76
CA LEU A 705 -38.82 -3.42 -1.17
C LEU A 705 -38.77 -2.28 -2.17
N PRO A 706 -39.34 -1.10 -1.85
CA PRO A 706 -39.16 0.06 -2.70
C PRO A 706 -37.70 0.52 -2.66
N TYR A 707 -37.15 0.95 -3.79
CA TYR A 707 -35.89 1.67 -3.84
C TYR A 707 -36.10 3.10 -4.34
N GLN A 708 -35.22 4.01 -3.95
CA GLN A 708 -35.19 5.40 -4.38
C GLN A 708 -33.77 5.80 -4.79
N LEU A 709 -33.64 6.50 -5.92
CA LEU A 709 -32.37 7.03 -6.40
C LEU A 709 -32.43 8.56 -6.42
N LYS A 710 -31.62 9.20 -5.57
CA LYS A 710 -31.33 10.63 -5.65
C LYS A 710 -30.08 10.83 -6.49
N SER A 711 -30.14 11.71 -7.51
CA SER A 711 -28.99 12.05 -8.37
C SER A 711 -28.78 13.56 -8.37
N GLN A 712 -27.51 13.99 -8.39
CA GLN A 712 -27.16 15.39 -8.62
C GLN A 712 -27.46 15.79 -10.08
N GLU A 713 -27.59 17.10 -10.33
CA GLU A 713 -27.83 17.61 -11.68
C GLU A 713 -26.69 17.24 -12.64
N GLY A 714 -27.02 16.86 -13.87
CA GLY A 714 -26.03 16.48 -14.89
C GLY A 714 -25.41 15.08 -14.73
N VAL A 715 -25.83 14.32 -13.71
CA VAL A 715 -25.38 12.93 -13.52
C VAL A 715 -26.20 11.99 -14.40
N GLY A 716 -25.52 11.33 -15.35
CA GLY A 716 -26.08 10.28 -16.21
C GLY A 716 -25.49 8.89 -15.93
N GLY A 717 -25.74 7.94 -16.83
CA GLY A 717 -25.20 6.57 -16.80
C GLY A 717 -26.27 5.49 -16.56
N ASN A 718 -25.85 4.22 -16.60
CA ASN A 718 -26.74 3.07 -16.40
C ASN A 718 -26.48 2.44 -15.02
N LEU A 719 -27.47 2.53 -14.12
CA LEU A 719 -27.38 1.97 -12.77
C LEU A 719 -28.04 0.59 -12.68
N ILE A 720 -27.27 -0.41 -12.26
CA ILE A 720 -27.73 -1.78 -11.99
C ILE A 720 -27.51 -2.10 -10.51
N GLY A 721 -28.52 -2.61 -9.81
CA GLY A 721 -28.42 -3.03 -8.42
C GLY A 721 -28.08 -4.52 -8.30
N PHE A 722 -26.98 -4.81 -7.59
CA PHE A 722 -26.52 -6.16 -7.28
C PHE A 722 -26.79 -6.47 -5.80
N PRO A 723 -27.56 -7.51 -5.46
CA PRO A 723 -27.78 -7.89 -4.07
C PRO A 723 -26.53 -8.53 -3.45
N ILE A 724 -26.10 -8.04 -2.29
CA ILE A 724 -24.91 -8.50 -1.55
C ILE A 724 -25.32 -8.92 -0.13
N ASP A 725 -24.69 -9.97 0.40
CA ASP A 725 -24.92 -10.53 1.76
C ASP A 725 -26.36 -11.01 2.02
N TYR A 726 -27.12 -11.32 0.96
CA TYR A 726 -28.48 -11.84 1.07
C TYR A 726 -28.53 -13.26 1.65
N PRO A 727 -29.68 -13.70 2.22
CA PRO A 727 -29.81 -15.03 2.81
C PRO A 727 -29.43 -16.17 1.85
N PRO A 728 -28.69 -17.20 2.30
CA PRO A 728 -28.35 -18.36 1.47
C PRO A 728 -29.59 -19.05 0.88
N MET A 729 -29.44 -19.63 -0.31
CA MET A 729 -30.51 -20.35 -1.02
C MET A 729 -31.75 -19.48 -1.35
N ALA A 730 -31.66 -18.16 -1.30
CA ALA A 730 -32.69 -17.26 -1.82
C ALA A 730 -32.52 -17.02 -3.32
N ASN A 731 -33.63 -16.74 -4.03
CA ASN A 731 -33.62 -16.28 -5.42
C ASN A 731 -33.67 -14.75 -5.46
N VAL A 732 -32.57 -14.13 -5.90
CA VAL A 732 -32.36 -12.69 -5.81
C VAL A 732 -31.78 -12.15 -7.13
N PRO A 733 -32.62 -11.67 -8.06
CA PRO A 733 -32.14 -11.17 -9.34
C PRO A 733 -31.45 -9.80 -9.19
N GLN A 734 -30.56 -9.48 -10.13
CA GLN A 734 -30.10 -8.11 -10.33
C GLN A 734 -31.27 -7.23 -10.77
N VAL A 735 -31.27 -5.96 -10.37
CA VAL A 735 -32.34 -5.01 -10.70
C VAL A 735 -31.80 -3.90 -11.59
N SER A 736 -32.44 -3.68 -12.75
CA SER A 736 -32.14 -2.54 -13.61
C SER A 736 -32.79 -1.29 -13.04
N ILE A 737 -32.03 -0.47 -12.31
CA ILE A 737 -32.53 0.76 -11.71
C ILE A 737 -32.61 1.88 -12.76
N GLY A 738 -31.66 1.91 -13.70
CA GLY A 738 -31.60 2.92 -14.77
C GLY A 738 -31.55 4.34 -14.20
N ALA A 739 -32.20 5.29 -14.89
CA ALA A 739 -32.36 6.68 -14.43
C ALA A 739 -33.68 6.90 -13.66
N ALA A 740 -34.46 5.85 -13.38
CA ALA A 740 -35.72 5.98 -12.68
C ALA A 740 -35.48 6.40 -11.22
N ALA A 741 -36.23 7.40 -10.73
CA ALA A 741 -36.07 7.93 -9.38
C ALA A 741 -36.54 6.94 -8.29
N ALA A 742 -37.39 5.97 -8.64
CA ALA A 742 -37.88 4.94 -7.72
C ALA A 742 -38.32 3.67 -8.46
N GLY A 743 -38.41 2.56 -7.73
CA GLY A 743 -38.94 1.27 -8.21
C GLY A 743 -39.03 0.24 -7.09
N GLU A 744 -39.12 -1.04 -7.42
CA GLU A 744 -39.26 -2.14 -6.46
C GLU A 744 -38.20 -3.23 -6.72
N PHE A 745 -37.59 -3.71 -5.63
CA PHE A 745 -36.70 -4.86 -5.59
C PHE A 745 -37.42 -6.03 -4.92
N GLN A 746 -37.32 -7.24 -5.48
CA GLN A 746 -37.95 -8.45 -4.93
C GLN A 746 -36.90 -9.46 -4.49
N LEU A 747 -37.01 -9.91 -3.24
CA LEU A 747 -36.27 -11.02 -2.64
C LEU A 747 -37.23 -12.20 -2.45
N SER A 748 -36.94 -13.35 -3.05
CA SER A 748 -37.77 -14.56 -2.89
C SER A 748 -37.00 -15.65 -2.14
N LEU A 749 -37.46 -16.01 -0.95
CA LEU A 749 -36.86 -17.09 -0.14
C LEU A 749 -37.36 -18.45 -0.64
N THR A 750 -36.54 -19.48 -0.48
CA THR A 750 -36.94 -20.86 -0.81
C THR A 750 -37.33 -21.63 0.44
N ALA A 751 -37.90 -22.83 0.29
CA ALA A 751 -38.14 -23.73 1.41
C ALA A 751 -36.85 -24.20 2.11
N GLN A 752 -35.69 -24.05 1.46
CA GLN A 752 -34.37 -24.46 1.95
C GLN A 752 -33.57 -23.31 2.55
N THR A 753 -34.05 -22.06 2.45
CA THR A 753 -33.37 -20.91 3.07
C THR A 753 -33.25 -21.13 4.58
N PRO A 754 -32.03 -21.07 5.17
CA PRO A 754 -31.87 -21.28 6.60
C PRO A 754 -32.56 -20.17 7.42
N PRO A 755 -33.29 -20.51 8.50
CA PRO A 755 -33.85 -19.52 9.42
C PRO A 755 -32.73 -18.75 10.12
N GLY A 756 -33.01 -17.53 10.53
CA GLY A 756 -32.04 -16.65 11.16
C GLY A 756 -32.28 -15.19 10.81
N THR A 757 -31.40 -14.33 11.31
CA THR A 757 -31.41 -12.91 10.98
C THR A 757 -30.24 -12.57 10.07
N TYR A 758 -30.52 -11.88 8.98
CA TYR A 758 -29.55 -11.54 7.94
C TYR A 758 -29.64 -10.05 7.63
N THR A 759 -28.50 -9.43 7.35
CA THR A 759 -28.42 -8.05 6.86
C THR A 759 -27.82 -8.04 5.46
N PHE A 760 -28.50 -7.41 4.51
CA PHE A 760 -28.10 -7.35 3.10
C PHE A 760 -28.27 -5.93 2.55
N TYR A 761 -27.68 -5.65 1.39
CA TYR A 761 -27.85 -4.36 0.69
C TYR A 761 -27.83 -4.54 -0.84
N LEU A 762 -28.22 -3.50 -1.58
CA LEU A 762 -28.00 -3.41 -3.03
C LEU A 762 -26.74 -2.61 -3.31
N ALA A 763 -25.72 -3.25 -3.87
CA ALA A 763 -24.59 -2.57 -4.49
C ALA A 763 -25.04 -2.02 -5.86
N GLY A 764 -25.44 -0.75 -5.91
CA GLY A 764 -25.67 -0.06 -7.17
C GLY A 764 -24.36 0.11 -7.93
N PHE A 765 -24.32 -0.22 -9.22
CA PHE A 765 -23.17 -0.02 -10.09
C PHE A 765 -23.57 0.86 -11.27
N ASN A 766 -23.12 2.10 -11.27
CA ASN A 766 -23.34 3.03 -12.37
C ASN A 766 -22.19 2.91 -13.38
N GLN A 767 -22.52 2.48 -14.60
CA GLN A 767 -21.59 2.41 -15.72
C GLN A 767 -21.62 3.72 -16.52
N GLY A 768 -20.47 4.39 -16.62
CA GLY A 768 -20.29 5.58 -17.45
C GLY A 768 -20.83 6.88 -16.84
N LEU A 769 -20.87 6.98 -15.51
CA LEU A 769 -21.24 8.19 -14.76
C LEU A 769 -20.37 9.38 -15.20
N GLN A 770 -20.98 10.44 -15.69
CA GLN A 770 -20.24 11.63 -16.15
C GLN A 770 -19.75 12.45 -14.96
N TYR A 771 -18.43 12.63 -14.84
CA TYR A 771 -17.78 13.34 -13.73
C TYR A 771 -16.68 14.28 -14.24
N LYS A 772 -16.54 15.45 -13.60
CA LYS A 772 -15.50 16.46 -13.87
C LYS A 772 -14.50 16.50 -12.71
N ARG A 773 -13.24 16.17 -12.98
CA ARG A 773 -12.19 16.11 -11.96
C ARG A 773 -11.54 17.48 -11.73
N ASN A 774 -11.60 17.99 -10.50
CA ASN A 774 -10.88 19.20 -10.04
C ASN A 774 -10.99 20.44 -10.98
N PRO A 775 -12.20 20.87 -11.37
CA PRO A 775 -12.39 22.01 -12.28
C PRO A 775 -11.81 23.33 -11.76
N GLU A 776 -11.73 23.54 -10.45
CA GLU A 776 -11.14 24.72 -9.83
C GLU A 776 -9.62 24.81 -10.04
N ALA A 777 -8.91 23.68 -10.15
CA ALA A 777 -7.49 23.68 -10.46
C ALA A 777 -7.25 24.18 -11.89
N ALA A 778 -8.14 23.87 -12.83
CA ALA A 778 -8.10 24.43 -14.18
C ALA A 778 -8.31 25.96 -14.17
N VAL A 779 -9.25 26.46 -13.35
CA VAL A 779 -9.48 27.89 -13.18
C VAL A 779 -8.24 28.59 -12.59
N LYS A 780 -7.64 28.04 -11.53
CA LYS A 780 -6.41 28.57 -10.92
C LYS A 780 -5.24 28.57 -11.90
N ALA A 781 -5.06 27.48 -12.65
CA ALA A 781 -4.00 27.35 -13.64
C ALA A 781 -4.15 28.37 -14.78
N LYS A 782 -5.38 28.59 -15.27
CA LYS A 782 -5.67 29.62 -16.27
C LYS A 782 -5.38 31.04 -15.76
N ALA A 783 -5.75 31.34 -14.51
CA ALA A 783 -5.42 32.63 -13.91
C ALA A 783 -3.90 32.86 -13.82
N ARG A 784 -3.11 31.83 -13.43
CA ARG A 784 -1.65 31.90 -13.45
C ARG A 784 -1.12 32.10 -14.87
N GLN A 785 -1.62 31.34 -15.84
CA GLN A 785 -1.24 31.45 -17.26
C GLN A 785 -1.41 32.87 -17.79
N GLU A 786 -2.56 33.51 -17.51
CA GLU A 786 -2.85 34.88 -17.92
C GLU A 786 -1.92 35.89 -17.23
N ARG A 787 -1.64 35.71 -15.93
CA ARG A 787 -0.70 36.56 -15.18
C ARG A 787 0.72 36.49 -15.75
N ILE A 788 1.25 35.28 -15.96
CA ILE A 788 2.60 35.12 -16.54
C ILE A 788 2.64 35.69 -17.97
N GLY A 789 1.54 35.62 -18.72
CA GLY A 789 1.42 36.29 -20.02
C GLY A 789 1.63 37.80 -19.93
N LYS A 790 1.08 38.47 -18.91
CA LYS A 790 1.30 39.91 -18.68
C LYS A 790 2.76 40.22 -18.33
N ILE A 791 3.36 39.43 -17.43
CA ILE A 791 4.77 39.60 -17.05
C ILE A 791 5.69 39.46 -18.27
N LEU A 792 5.44 38.50 -19.16
CA LEU A 792 6.20 38.33 -20.39
C LEU A 792 6.09 39.55 -21.31
N MET A 793 4.89 40.12 -21.49
CA MET A 793 4.70 41.34 -22.30
C MET A 793 5.46 42.54 -21.73
N GLU A 794 5.45 42.72 -20.40
CA GLU A 794 6.20 43.78 -19.72
C GLU A 794 7.72 43.57 -19.87
N ALA A 795 8.20 42.33 -19.71
CA ALA A 795 9.59 41.97 -19.89
C ALA A 795 10.08 42.21 -21.33
N GLN A 796 9.26 41.85 -22.33
CA GLN A 796 9.54 42.14 -23.75
C GLN A 796 9.63 43.65 -24.01
N THR A 797 8.72 44.44 -23.42
CA THR A 797 8.73 45.91 -23.55
C THR A 797 9.97 46.53 -22.92
N THR A 798 10.37 46.05 -21.73
CA THR A 798 11.59 46.52 -21.05
C THR A 798 12.85 46.14 -21.84
N ALA A 799 12.93 44.92 -22.37
CA ALA A 799 14.05 44.49 -23.21
C ALA A 799 14.16 45.35 -24.49
N GLN A 800 13.05 45.65 -25.16
CA GLN A 800 13.04 46.52 -26.34
C GLN A 800 13.47 47.95 -26.01
N THR A 801 13.00 48.49 -24.88
CA THR A 801 13.34 49.84 -24.43
C THR A 801 14.82 49.95 -24.08
N THR A 802 15.34 49.01 -23.28
CA THR A 802 16.76 48.96 -22.91
C THR A 802 17.66 48.71 -24.12
N GLN A 803 17.20 47.94 -25.11
CA GLN A 803 17.93 47.74 -26.37
C GLN A 803 18.07 49.07 -27.12
N THR A 804 16.98 49.84 -27.21
CA THR A 804 16.98 51.16 -27.84
C THR A 804 17.91 52.12 -27.07
N THR A 805 17.85 52.11 -25.74
CA THR A 805 18.77 52.91 -24.90
C THR A 805 20.23 52.54 -25.14
N ALA A 806 20.56 51.25 -25.17
CA ALA A 806 21.93 50.79 -25.42
C ALA A 806 22.43 51.20 -26.82
N GLN A 807 21.57 51.16 -27.85
CA GLN A 807 21.89 51.65 -29.19
C GLN A 807 22.13 53.16 -29.22
N THR A 808 21.30 53.95 -28.52
CA THR A 808 21.52 55.39 -28.36
C THR A 808 22.85 55.67 -27.68
N LYS A 809 23.16 54.97 -26.58
CA LYS A 809 24.45 55.13 -25.87
C LYS A 809 25.66 54.66 -26.69
N GLN A 810 25.49 53.65 -27.55
CA GLN A 810 26.53 53.27 -28.53
C GLN A 810 26.81 54.40 -29.52
N THR A 811 25.76 55.10 -29.97
CA THR A 811 25.89 56.23 -30.90
C THR A 811 26.59 57.40 -30.23
N GLU A 812 26.22 57.74 -28.98
CA GLU A 812 26.89 58.77 -28.18
C GLU A 812 28.37 58.45 -27.95
N LEU A 813 28.71 57.21 -27.58
CA LEU A 813 30.10 56.76 -27.42
C LEU A 813 30.88 56.85 -28.74
N THR A 814 30.27 56.50 -29.86
CA THR A 814 30.90 56.61 -31.18
C THR A 814 31.21 58.06 -31.52
N ALA A 815 30.28 58.99 -31.24
CA ALA A 815 30.51 60.42 -31.40
C ALA A 815 31.61 60.94 -30.47
N ALA A 816 31.62 60.55 -29.19
CA ALA A 816 32.65 60.94 -28.24
C ALA A 816 34.04 60.40 -28.62
N ASN A 817 34.12 59.16 -29.14
CA ASN A 817 35.34 58.57 -29.69
C ASN A 817 35.87 59.35 -30.90
N ALA A 818 34.99 59.85 -31.77
CA ALA A 818 35.39 60.68 -32.90
C ALA A 818 35.99 62.02 -32.43
N VAL A 819 35.35 62.69 -31.45
CA VAL A 819 35.87 63.92 -30.84
C VAL A 819 37.22 63.68 -30.17
N PHE A 820 37.36 62.58 -29.42
CA PHE A 820 38.62 62.16 -28.80
C PHE A 820 39.72 61.92 -29.84
N THR A 821 39.42 61.24 -30.94
CA THR A 821 40.37 60.98 -32.03
C THR A 821 40.84 62.28 -32.69
N GLN A 822 39.92 63.21 -32.94
CA GLN A 822 40.24 64.54 -33.49
C GLN A 822 41.12 65.35 -32.52
N ALA A 823 40.77 65.40 -31.24
CA ALA A 823 41.55 66.12 -30.22
C ALA A 823 42.95 65.51 -30.04
N THR A 824 43.06 64.17 -30.09
CA THR A 824 44.34 63.45 -30.06
C THR A 824 45.20 63.83 -31.27
N THR A 825 44.62 63.85 -32.47
CA THR A 825 45.33 64.22 -33.71
C THR A 825 45.79 65.68 -33.68
N LEU A 826 44.94 66.59 -33.20
CA LEU A 826 45.26 68.00 -33.01
C LEU A 826 46.42 68.18 -32.03
N LYS A 827 46.40 67.47 -30.89
CA LYS A 827 47.48 67.52 -29.89
C LYS A 827 48.79 66.98 -30.46
N GLN A 828 48.76 65.84 -31.16
CA GLN A 828 49.93 65.27 -31.82
C GLN A 828 50.53 66.23 -32.86
N THR A 829 49.68 66.88 -33.66
CA THR A 829 50.12 67.85 -34.67
C THR A 829 50.74 69.10 -34.02
N ALA A 830 50.11 69.64 -32.97
CA ALA A 830 50.63 70.79 -32.24
C ALA A 830 51.98 70.47 -31.57
N ASP A 831 52.13 69.29 -30.97
CA ASP A 831 53.39 68.82 -30.38
C ASP A 831 54.50 68.65 -31.43
N GLN A 832 54.16 68.09 -32.60
CA GLN A 832 55.10 67.93 -33.72
C GLN A 832 55.58 69.27 -34.29
N MET A 833 54.73 70.31 -34.28
CA MET A 833 55.12 71.67 -34.70
C MET A 833 55.92 72.42 -33.63
N LEU A 834 55.66 72.14 -32.35
CA LEU A 834 56.33 72.81 -31.23
C LEU A 834 57.82 72.47 -31.12
N ALA A 835 58.21 71.21 -31.37
CA ALA A 835 59.60 70.76 -31.27
C ALA A 835 60.58 71.52 -32.20
N PRO A 836 60.37 71.59 -33.53
CA PRO A 836 61.27 72.31 -34.43
C PRO A 836 61.26 73.83 -34.19
N LEU A 837 60.16 74.41 -33.72
CA LEU A 837 60.07 75.83 -33.37
C LEU A 837 60.82 76.15 -32.06
N THR A 838 60.81 75.22 -31.11
CA THR A 838 61.63 75.30 -29.89
C THR A 838 63.11 75.27 -30.24
N ASP A 839 63.50 74.37 -31.15
CA ASP A 839 64.88 74.26 -31.63
C ASP A 839 65.30 75.47 -32.47
N ALA A 840 64.42 75.98 -33.34
CA ALA A 840 64.67 77.19 -34.14
C ALA A 840 64.85 78.44 -33.27
N HIS A 841 64.06 78.59 -32.20
CA HIS A 841 64.24 79.66 -31.22
C HIS A 841 65.60 79.57 -30.54
N LYS A 842 65.99 78.38 -30.04
CA LYS A 842 67.32 78.16 -29.43
C LYS A 842 68.46 78.47 -30.39
N LEU A 843 68.33 78.10 -31.66
CA LEU A 843 69.32 78.38 -32.70
C LEU A 843 69.41 79.87 -33.02
N ALA A 844 68.27 80.56 -33.13
CA ALA A 844 68.23 82.01 -33.35
C ALA A 844 68.83 82.79 -32.16
N GLU A 845 68.57 82.33 -30.94
CA GLU A 845 69.14 82.89 -29.71
C GLU A 845 70.66 82.72 -29.68
N ALA A 846 71.15 81.52 -30.00
CA ALA A 846 72.59 81.25 -30.12
C ALA A 846 73.25 82.07 -31.24
N ALA A 847 72.59 82.23 -32.40
CA ALA A 847 73.09 83.02 -33.52
C ALA A 847 73.16 84.52 -33.20
N LEU A 848 72.15 85.07 -32.51
CA LEU A 848 72.17 86.45 -32.02
C LEU A 848 73.32 86.66 -31.03
N ALA A 849 73.48 85.77 -30.04
CA ALA A 849 74.57 85.84 -29.07
C ALA A 849 75.95 85.84 -29.77
N GLN A 850 76.14 84.97 -30.78
CA GLN A 850 77.36 84.92 -31.57
C GLN A 850 77.60 86.22 -32.35
N LYS A 851 76.57 86.77 -33.02
CA LYS A 851 76.68 88.01 -33.82
C LYS A 851 76.92 89.24 -32.94
N GLN A 852 76.31 89.29 -31.75
CA GLN A 852 76.55 90.35 -30.76
C GLN A 852 77.99 90.32 -30.23
N GLU A 853 78.55 89.14 -29.96
CA GLU A 853 79.97 89.00 -29.58
C GLU A 853 80.92 89.42 -30.72
N LEU A 854 80.63 89.04 -31.97
CA LEU A 854 81.41 89.49 -33.13
C LEU A 854 81.34 91.01 -33.34
N ALA A 855 80.18 91.65 -33.13
CA ALA A 855 80.02 93.11 -33.24
C ALA A 855 80.73 93.88 -32.11
N LYS A 856 80.85 93.30 -30.90
CA LYS A 856 81.68 93.85 -29.81
C LYS A 856 83.17 93.84 -30.16
N ALA A 857 83.63 92.82 -30.89
CA ALA A 857 85.03 92.69 -31.32
C ALA A 857 85.41 93.62 -32.49
N SER A 858 84.45 94.21 -33.22
CA SER A 858 84.68 95.15 -34.34
C SER A 858 83.62 96.26 -34.37
N PRO A 859 83.67 97.24 -33.44
CA PRO A 859 82.58 98.17 -33.15
C PRO A 859 82.30 99.25 -34.21
N THR A 860 83.18 99.44 -35.19
CA THR A 860 83.01 100.39 -36.30
C THR A 860 82.50 99.74 -37.60
N ASP A 861 82.29 98.42 -37.61
CA ASP A 861 81.79 97.69 -38.77
C ASP A 861 80.24 97.78 -38.83
N GLU A 862 79.77 98.69 -39.68
CA GLU A 862 78.34 98.93 -39.92
C GLU A 862 77.61 97.70 -40.50
N ASN A 863 78.30 96.79 -41.19
CA ASN A 863 77.70 95.53 -41.65
C ASN A 863 77.44 94.58 -40.47
N LEU A 864 78.35 94.49 -39.50
CA LEU A 864 78.17 93.67 -38.29
C LEU A 864 77.03 94.18 -37.40
N LYS A 865 76.87 95.51 -37.28
CA LYS A 865 75.70 96.11 -36.60
C LYS A 865 74.38 95.77 -37.31
N ALA A 866 74.35 95.86 -38.64
CA ALA A 866 73.17 95.46 -39.42
C ALA A 866 72.85 93.96 -39.27
N GLU A 867 73.87 93.10 -39.18
CA GLU A 867 73.72 91.66 -38.94
C GLU A 867 73.21 91.33 -37.53
N VAL A 868 73.59 92.08 -36.49
CA VAL A 868 73.01 91.96 -35.14
C VAL A 868 71.52 92.33 -35.14
N VAL A 869 71.16 93.42 -35.82
CA VAL A 869 69.74 93.82 -35.97
C VAL A 869 68.93 92.75 -36.70
N LYS A 870 69.48 92.14 -37.76
CA LYS A 870 68.84 91.01 -38.45
C LYS A 870 68.70 89.78 -37.56
N ALA A 871 69.73 89.43 -36.79
CA ALA A 871 69.68 88.29 -35.87
C ALA A 871 68.67 88.51 -34.73
N GLN A 872 68.52 89.74 -34.24
CA GLN A 872 67.50 90.09 -33.24
C GLN A 872 66.10 89.97 -33.84
N ALA A 873 65.88 90.49 -35.05
CA ALA A 873 64.61 90.33 -35.76
C ALA A 873 64.27 88.85 -36.02
N ALA A 874 65.27 88.01 -36.28
CA ALA A 874 65.08 86.56 -36.44
C ALA A 874 64.75 85.86 -35.11
N LEU A 875 65.35 86.27 -33.98
CA LEU A 875 65.00 85.79 -32.65
C LEU A 875 63.58 86.21 -32.26
N ASP A 876 63.20 87.47 -32.50
CA ASP A 876 61.85 87.98 -32.18
C ASP A 876 60.77 87.25 -33.01
N ASP A 877 61.05 86.98 -34.29
CA ASP A 877 60.18 86.17 -35.16
C ASP A 877 60.08 84.71 -34.67
N ALA A 878 61.21 84.10 -34.28
CA ALA A 878 61.22 82.75 -33.72
C ALA A 878 60.49 82.67 -32.36
N ALA A 879 60.62 83.69 -31.50
CA ALA A 879 59.96 83.79 -30.21
C ALA A 879 58.45 83.97 -30.36
N LYS A 880 58.03 84.79 -31.33
CA LYS A 880 56.62 84.94 -31.69
C LYS A 880 56.03 83.62 -32.18
N LYS A 881 56.69 82.93 -33.12
CA LYS A 881 56.26 81.62 -33.65
C LYS A 881 56.23 80.53 -32.57
N LEU A 882 57.22 80.52 -31.67
CA LEU A 882 57.25 79.59 -30.53
C LEU A 882 56.08 79.85 -29.57
N LYS A 883 55.80 81.11 -29.23
CA LYS A 883 54.67 81.47 -28.37
C LYS A 883 53.33 81.09 -28.98
N GLU A 884 53.14 81.35 -30.28
CA GLU A 884 51.95 80.92 -31.03
C GLU A 884 51.80 79.38 -31.01
N ALA A 885 52.89 78.63 -31.17
CA ALA A 885 52.88 77.17 -31.09
C ALA A 885 52.62 76.64 -29.66
N GLN A 886 53.15 77.28 -28.62
CA GLN A 886 52.89 76.95 -27.22
C GLN A 886 51.42 77.14 -26.86
N THR A 887 50.82 78.29 -27.24
CA THR A 887 49.39 78.53 -27.04
C THR A 887 48.53 77.51 -27.79
N ALA A 888 48.89 77.18 -29.03
CA ALA A 888 48.19 76.13 -29.78
C ALA A 888 48.30 74.74 -29.13
N ALA A 889 49.46 74.41 -28.55
CA ALA A 889 49.69 73.14 -27.83
C ALA A 889 48.92 73.07 -26.50
N GLU A 890 48.84 74.17 -25.74
CA GLU A 890 48.03 74.27 -24.52
C GLU A 890 46.52 74.17 -24.83
N GLU A 891 46.04 74.86 -25.87
CA GLU A 891 44.65 74.75 -26.32
C GLU A 891 44.30 73.34 -26.81
N ALA A 892 45.21 72.68 -27.53
CA ALA A 892 45.03 71.28 -27.95
C ALA A 892 45.06 70.31 -26.76
N ALA A 893 45.88 70.57 -25.73
CA ALA A 893 45.90 69.79 -24.49
C ALA A 893 44.56 69.88 -23.75
N LYS A 894 44.03 71.10 -23.60
CA LYS A 894 42.72 71.32 -22.97
C LYS A 894 41.59 70.62 -23.73
N LYS A 895 41.58 70.70 -25.06
CA LYS A 895 40.61 69.98 -25.90
C LYS A 895 40.71 68.46 -25.75
N LEU A 896 41.92 67.92 -25.56
CA LEU A 896 42.13 66.50 -25.31
C LEU A 896 41.60 66.08 -23.93
N ASP A 897 41.83 66.88 -22.88
CA ASP A 897 41.29 66.60 -21.53
C ASP A 897 39.75 66.62 -21.51
N GLU A 898 39.14 67.61 -22.17
CA GLU A 898 37.68 67.71 -22.34
C GLU A 898 37.12 66.51 -23.12
N ALA A 899 37.77 66.14 -24.23
CA ALA A 899 37.36 64.99 -25.04
C ALA A 899 37.54 63.64 -24.30
N THR A 900 38.60 63.50 -23.49
CA THR A 900 38.85 62.32 -22.66
C THR A 900 37.76 62.15 -21.60
N THR A 901 37.37 63.24 -20.96
CA THR A 901 36.28 63.25 -19.96
C THR A 901 34.95 62.87 -20.60
N LEU A 902 34.63 63.44 -21.77
CA LEU A 902 33.41 63.13 -22.52
C LEU A 902 33.36 61.66 -22.97
N GLN A 903 34.48 61.13 -23.49
CA GLN A 903 34.60 59.73 -23.90
C GLN A 903 34.39 58.78 -22.73
N LYS A 904 35.02 59.04 -21.59
CA LYS A 904 34.88 58.21 -20.38
C LYS A 904 33.42 58.19 -19.89
N ALA A 905 32.77 59.35 -19.81
CA ALA A 905 31.37 59.43 -19.41
C ALA A 905 30.43 58.67 -20.35
N ALA A 906 30.66 58.76 -21.67
CA ALA A 906 29.88 58.01 -22.66
C ALA A 906 30.13 56.49 -22.57
N MET A 907 31.37 56.07 -22.26
CA MET A 907 31.74 54.67 -22.08
C MET A 907 31.08 54.06 -20.83
N ASP A 908 31.09 54.77 -19.70
CA ASP A 908 30.43 54.34 -18.47
C ASP A 908 28.90 54.25 -18.67
N ALA A 909 28.30 55.24 -19.33
CA ALA A 909 26.87 55.24 -19.65
C ALA A 909 26.47 54.08 -20.58
N LYS A 910 27.32 53.74 -21.56
CA LYS A 910 27.10 52.58 -22.42
C LYS A 910 27.21 51.27 -21.63
N THR A 911 28.21 51.15 -20.77
CA THR A 911 28.42 49.96 -19.93
C THR A 911 27.20 49.69 -19.03
N LEU A 912 26.64 50.74 -18.42
CA LEU A 912 25.41 50.64 -17.63
C LEU A 912 24.21 50.19 -18.48
N ALA A 913 24.02 50.80 -19.66
CA ALA A 913 22.93 50.45 -20.57
C ALA A 913 23.02 48.99 -21.07
N ASP A 914 24.22 48.50 -21.38
CA ASP A 914 24.44 47.10 -21.79
C ASP A 914 24.16 46.13 -20.64
N THR A 915 24.54 46.49 -19.42
CA THR A 915 24.25 45.69 -18.23
C THR A 915 22.75 45.57 -18.01
N GLN A 916 22.02 46.70 -18.11
CA GLN A 916 20.55 46.72 -18.01
C GLN A 916 19.87 45.93 -19.12
N LEU A 917 20.36 46.04 -20.36
CA LEU A 917 19.88 45.24 -21.49
C LEU A 917 20.07 43.75 -21.24
N THR A 918 21.25 43.34 -20.78
CA THR A 918 21.56 41.94 -20.48
C THR A 918 20.62 41.38 -19.42
N MET A 919 20.41 42.11 -18.32
CA MET A 919 19.45 41.73 -17.26
C MET A 919 18.01 41.65 -17.78
N ALA A 920 17.59 42.60 -18.62
CA ALA A 920 16.25 42.62 -19.21
C ALA A 920 16.02 41.42 -20.16
N GLN A 921 17.01 41.10 -21.00
CA GLN A 921 16.96 39.95 -21.90
C GLN A 921 16.95 38.61 -21.14
N GLN A 922 17.76 38.46 -20.09
CA GLN A 922 17.74 37.27 -19.24
C GLN A 922 16.38 37.10 -18.55
N PHE A 923 15.80 38.18 -18.02
CA PHE A 923 14.47 38.12 -17.40
C PHE A 923 13.37 37.78 -18.42
N GLN A 924 13.43 38.37 -19.62
CA GLN A 924 12.53 38.02 -20.72
C GLN A 924 12.61 36.53 -21.08
N GLN A 925 13.80 35.95 -21.13
CA GLN A 925 13.99 34.53 -21.43
C GLN A 925 13.40 33.63 -20.33
N LEU A 926 13.61 33.96 -19.06
CA LEU A 926 13.01 33.25 -17.93
C LEU A 926 11.48 33.35 -17.94
N ALA A 927 10.93 34.54 -18.22
CA ALA A 927 9.50 34.76 -18.33
C ALA A 927 8.88 33.95 -19.48
N GLN A 928 9.60 33.80 -20.59
CA GLN A 928 9.19 32.97 -21.73
C GLN A 928 9.12 31.48 -21.36
N GLN A 929 10.12 30.97 -20.63
CA GLN A 929 10.14 29.58 -20.14
C GLN A 929 9.01 29.32 -19.15
N GLU A 930 8.79 30.22 -18.18
CA GLU A 930 7.71 30.09 -17.21
C GLU A 930 6.33 30.19 -17.89
N LYS A 931 6.19 31.03 -18.93
CA LYS A 931 4.95 31.10 -19.72
C LYS A 931 4.64 29.76 -20.41
N GLN A 932 5.65 29.12 -21.02
CA GLN A 932 5.48 27.80 -21.63
C GLN A 932 5.05 26.75 -20.60
N ARG A 933 5.65 26.77 -19.41
CA ARG A 933 5.26 25.88 -18.30
C ARG A 933 3.82 26.14 -17.85
N ALA A 934 3.45 27.40 -17.67
CA ALA A 934 2.09 27.78 -17.27
C ALA A 934 1.04 27.40 -18.34
N ASP A 935 1.36 27.51 -19.63
CA ASP A 935 0.51 27.08 -20.74
C ASP A 935 0.27 25.57 -20.74
N GLN A 936 1.33 24.79 -20.51
CA GLN A 936 1.25 23.34 -20.40
C GLN A 936 0.38 22.91 -19.22
N ILE A 937 0.62 23.49 -18.04
CA ILE A 937 -0.16 23.20 -16.82
C ILE A 937 -1.63 23.58 -17.02
N ALA A 938 -1.94 24.76 -17.55
CA ALA A 938 -3.31 25.19 -17.79
C ALA A 938 -4.03 24.23 -18.76
N THR A 939 -3.36 23.83 -19.83
CA THR A 939 -3.89 22.84 -20.79
C THR A 939 -4.14 21.49 -20.14
N GLN A 940 -3.17 20.99 -19.37
CA GLN A 940 -3.28 19.72 -18.67
C GLN A 940 -4.46 19.72 -17.68
N ARG A 941 -4.53 20.73 -16.80
CA ARG A 941 -5.60 20.85 -15.81
C ARG A 941 -6.97 21.01 -16.48
N GLN A 942 -7.05 21.73 -17.60
CA GLN A 942 -8.29 21.83 -18.38
C GLN A 942 -8.70 20.47 -18.97
N ASN A 943 -7.76 19.67 -19.48
CA ASN A 943 -8.02 18.33 -20.00
C ASN A 943 -8.44 17.34 -18.91
N GLU A 944 -7.90 17.47 -17.70
CA GLU A 944 -8.29 16.71 -16.50
C GLU A 944 -9.73 17.08 -16.07
N ALA A 945 -10.10 18.35 -16.16
CA ALA A 945 -11.42 18.88 -15.77
C ALA A 945 -12.56 18.59 -16.77
N ASN A 946 -12.24 18.10 -17.97
CA ASN A 946 -13.25 17.71 -18.95
C ASN A 946 -14.10 16.53 -18.43
N PRO A 947 -15.42 16.48 -18.69
CA PRO A 947 -16.26 15.35 -18.30
C PRO A 947 -15.72 14.03 -18.86
N ARG A 948 -15.66 13.01 -18.02
CA ARG A 948 -15.37 11.63 -18.43
C ARG A 948 -16.37 10.67 -17.79
N GLY A 949 -16.58 9.52 -18.42
CA GLY A 949 -17.41 8.44 -17.86
C GLY A 949 -16.63 7.61 -16.85
N PHE A 950 -17.22 7.41 -15.67
CA PHE A 950 -16.67 6.65 -14.56
C PHE A 950 -17.58 5.47 -14.19
N ASN A 951 -16.99 4.38 -13.73
CA ASN A 951 -17.71 3.28 -13.11
C ASN A 951 -17.72 3.52 -11.60
N VAL A 952 -18.92 3.64 -11.02
CA VAL A 952 -19.10 4.09 -9.64
C VAL A 952 -20.03 3.16 -8.90
N ASN A 953 -19.61 2.71 -7.71
CA ASN A 953 -20.49 2.01 -6.79
C ASN A 953 -21.34 3.02 -6.00
N VAL A 954 -22.62 2.71 -5.87
CA VAL A 954 -23.65 3.49 -5.20
C VAL A 954 -24.40 2.54 -4.26
N PRO A 955 -23.79 2.14 -3.12
CA PRO A 955 -24.41 1.20 -2.20
C PRO A 955 -25.69 1.78 -1.59
N SER A 956 -26.73 0.95 -1.45
CA SER A 956 -27.91 1.27 -0.65
C SER A 956 -27.61 1.21 0.84
N ASN A 957 -28.52 1.69 1.69
CA ASN A 957 -28.52 1.34 3.11
C ASN A 957 -28.71 -0.18 3.27
N SER A 958 -28.38 -0.63 4.46
CA SER A 958 -28.57 -2.01 4.89
C SER A 958 -30.05 -2.29 5.17
N ILE A 959 -30.50 -3.53 4.90
CA ILE A 959 -31.81 -4.07 5.25
C ILE A 959 -31.61 -5.31 6.09
N THR A 960 -32.32 -5.39 7.22
CA THR A 960 -32.31 -6.56 8.10
C THR A 960 -33.60 -7.35 7.93
N ILE A 961 -33.47 -8.66 7.71
CA ILE A 961 -34.56 -9.61 7.58
C ILE A 961 -34.40 -10.74 8.60
N LYS A 962 -35.46 -11.02 9.35
CA LYS A 962 -35.60 -12.20 10.19
C LYS A 962 -36.47 -13.23 9.48
N ILE A 963 -35.90 -14.41 9.30
CA ILE A 963 -36.53 -15.56 8.65
C ILE A 963 -36.86 -16.58 9.73
N ASP A 964 -38.14 -16.73 10.03
CA ASP A 964 -38.66 -17.77 10.89
C ASP A 964 -38.75 -19.10 10.11
N GLU A 965 -38.72 -20.21 10.85
CA GLU A 965 -38.70 -21.53 10.21
C GLU A 965 -39.99 -21.86 9.46
N PHE A 966 -41.13 -21.45 10.01
CA PHE A 966 -42.45 -21.71 9.47
C PHE A 966 -43.34 -20.46 9.55
N PRO A 967 -44.25 -20.23 8.58
CA PRO A 967 -45.21 -19.12 8.59
C PRO A 967 -46.40 -19.37 9.54
N ILE A 968 -46.18 -20.13 10.61
CA ILE A 968 -47.16 -20.38 11.66
C ILE A 968 -46.46 -20.40 13.02
N LYS A 969 -47.21 -20.09 14.07
CA LYS A 969 -46.88 -20.44 15.44
C LYS A 969 -47.85 -21.53 15.89
N VAL A 970 -47.36 -22.61 16.48
CA VAL A 970 -48.22 -23.65 17.09
C VAL A 970 -48.55 -23.21 18.50
N ASP A 971 -49.82 -22.89 18.74
CA ASP A 971 -50.30 -22.39 20.03
C ASP A 971 -50.72 -23.54 20.95
N ALA A 972 -51.23 -24.64 20.38
CA ALA A 972 -51.53 -25.86 21.14
C ALA A 972 -51.43 -27.10 20.25
N LEU A 973 -50.60 -28.06 20.65
CA LEU A 973 -50.54 -29.42 20.13
C LEU A 973 -50.06 -30.31 21.29
N GLN A 974 -50.80 -31.36 21.62
CA GLN A 974 -50.39 -32.25 22.71
C GLN A 974 -49.12 -33.01 22.31
N GLU A 975 -48.11 -33.02 23.19
CA GLU A 975 -46.88 -33.80 23.00
C GLU A 975 -47.00 -35.22 23.55
N ALA A 976 -48.02 -35.48 24.37
CA ALA A 976 -48.33 -36.79 24.91
C ALA A 976 -49.85 -37.03 24.99
N ALA A 977 -50.28 -38.26 24.70
CA ALA A 977 -51.67 -38.70 24.82
C ALA A 977 -51.73 -40.15 25.32
N SER A 978 -52.83 -40.51 25.98
CA SER A 978 -53.09 -41.89 26.41
C SER A 978 -54.45 -42.34 25.90
N ILE A 979 -54.51 -43.57 25.36
CA ILE A 979 -55.71 -44.13 24.75
C ILE A 979 -55.86 -45.60 25.16
N LYS A 980 -57.06 -46.03 25.47
CA LYS A 980 -57.33 -47.45 25.77
C LYS A 980 -57.52 -48.24 24.48
N GLN A 981 -57.20 -49.53 24.48
CA GLN A 981 -57.54 -50.43 23.38
C GLN A 981 -59.06 -50.40 23.11
N GLY A 982 -59.45 -50.23 21.85
CA GLY A 982 -60.85 -50.10 21.41
C GLY A 982 -61.40 -48.67 21.41
N ASP A 983 -60.68 -47.69 22.00
CA ASP A 983 -61.12 -46.30 22.12
C ASP A 983 -60.54 -45.40 21.02
N LYS A 984 -61.06 -44.16 20.99
CA LYS A 984 -60.65 -43.04 20.14
C LYS A 984 -60.38 -41.80 21.00
N ILE A 985 -59.42 -40.98 20.61
CA ILE A 985 -59.14 -39.67 21.24
C ILE A 985 -58.99 -38.59 20.18
N GLU A 986 -59.56 -37.41 20.44
CA GLU A 986 -59.35 -36.21 19.62
C GLU A 986 -58.15 -35.40 20.14
N ILE A 987 -57.20 -35.11 19.26
CA ILE A 987 -56.07 -34.24 19.55
C ILE A 987 -56.31 -32.87 18.91
N PRO A 988 -56.48 -31.79 19.70
CA PRO A 988 -56.62 -30.45 19.16
C PRO A 988 -55.29 -29.91 18.67
N VAL A 989 -55.32 -29.23 17.53
CA VAL A 989 -54.21 -28.45 16.99
C VAL A 989 -54.68 -27.02 16.82
N LYS A 990 -54.03 -26.08 17.51
CA LYS A 990 -54.27 -24.64 17.38
C LYS A 990 -53.01 -23.94 16.88
N ILE A 991 -53.20 -23.03 15.94
CA ILE A 991 -52.13 -22.27 15.33
C ILE A 991 -52.48 -20.78 15.23
N THR A 992 -51.44 -19.97 15.14
CA THR A 992 -51.49 -18.60 14.63
C THR A 992 -50.84 -18.60 13.26
N ARG A 993 -51.55 -18.08 12.26
CA ARG A 993 -51.01 -17.89 10.90
C ARG A 993 -50.22 -16.59 10.85
N LEU A 994 -48.99 -16.65 10.33
CA LEU A 994 -48.07 -15.51 10.21
C LEU A 994 -47.86 -15.16 8.74
N TYR A 995 -47.33 -13.96 8.50
CA TYR A 995 -46.82 -13.52 7.18
C TYR A 995 -47.79 -13.65 6.01
N GLY A 996 -49.11 -13.58 6.27
CA GLY A 996 -50.14 -13.66 5.23
C GLY A 996 -50.47 -15.08 4.75
N LEU A 997 -50.05 -16.14 5.45
CA LEU A 997 -50.45 -17.52 5.13
C LEU A 997 -51.97 -17.73 5.32
N THR A 998 -52.72 -17.86 4.23
CA THR A 998 -54.18 -18.08 4.26
C THR A 998 -54.61 -19.50 3.92
N THR A 999 -53.77 -20.29 3.26
CA THR A 999 -54.11 -21.61 2.71
C THR A 999 -54.23 -22.70 3.77
N ALA A 1000 -54.96 -23.77 3.47
CA ALA A 1000 -55.12 -24.93 4.33
C ALA A 1000 -53.78 -25.58 4.71
N ILE A 1001 -53.73 -26.16 5.91
CA ILE A 1001 -52.57 -26.89 6.45
C ILE A 1001 -52.99 -28.33 6.69
N SER A 1002 -52.30 -29.27 6.07
CA SER A 1002 -52.58 -30.69 6.20
C SER A 1002 -51.87 -31.26 7.42
N ILE A 1003 -52.64 -31.89 8.32
CA ILE A 1003 -52.12 -32.62 9.45
C ILE A 1003 -52.00 -34.08 9.01
N GLN A 1004 -50.76 -34.54 8.93
CA GLN A 1004 -50.40 -35.91 8.60
C GLN A 1004 -49.68 -36.53 9.79
N THR A 1005 -49.65 -37.87 9.85
CA THR A 1005 -48.82 -38.57 10.82
C THR A 1005 -47.96 -39.59 10.10
N GLN A 1006 -46.67 -39.63 10.42
CA GLN A 1006 -45.79 -40.69 9.95
C GLN A 1006 -45.64 -41.73 11.07
N PRO A 1007 -46.06 -42.99 10.83
CA PRO A 1007 -45.73 -44.07 11.75
C PRO A 1007 -44.25 -44.43 11.62
N LEU A 1008 -43.53 -44.51 12.73
CA LEU A 1008 -42.34 -45.36 12.82
C LEU A 1008 -42.84 -46.76 13.19
N GLY A 1009 -42.19 -47.82 12.70
CA GLY A 1009 -42.74 -49.17 12.63
C GLY A 1009 -43.37 -49.74 13.92
N SER A 1010 -44.26 -50.72 13.71
CA SER A 1010 -44.97 -51.53 14.72
C SER A 1010 -45.99 -50.84 15.65
N LEU A 1011 -46.61 -49.74 15.21
CA LEU A 1011 -47.91 -49.29 15.75
C LEU A 1011 -49.06 -50.25 15.34
N GLY A 1012 -48.91 -51.56 15.61
CA GLY A 1012 -49.92 -52.56 15.28
C GLY A 1012 -51.23 -52.20 15.96
N GLY A 1013 -52.25 -51.85 15.16
CA GLY A 1013 -53.59 -51.51 15.62
C GLY A 1013 -53.86 -50.05 15.98
N VAL A 1014 -52.96 -49.09 15.74
CA VAL A 1014 -53.23 -47.64 15.94
C VAL A 1014 -53.36 -46.93 14.58
N SER A 1015 -54.41 -46.13 14.41
CA SER A 1015 -54.64 -45.33 13.19
C SER A 1015 -54.90 -43.86 13.50
N PHE A 1016 -54.53 -42.99 12.56
CA PHE A 1016 -54.70 -41.55 12.65
C PHE A 1016 -55.62 -41.06 11.53
N SER A 1017 -56.54 -40.13 11.82
CA SER A 1017 -57.30 -39.46 10.77
C SER A 1017 -56.44 -38.42 10.05
N SER A 1018 -56.63 -38.30 8.73
CA SER A 1018 -56.11 -37.17 7.96
C SER A 1018 -57.09 -36.00 8.13
N VAL A 1019 -56.61 -34.87 8.67
CA VAL A 1019 -57.42 -33.65 8.81
C VAL A 1019 -56.64 -32.46 8.27
N ASN A 1020 -57.36 -31.45 7.79
CA ASN A 1020 -56.77 -30.17 7.43
C ASN A 1020 -57.26 -29.10 8.41
N ILE A 1021 -56.41 -28.16 8.77
CA ILE A 1021 -56.85 -26.84 9.24
C ILE A 1021 -57.25 -26.07 7.98
N PRO A 1022 -58.55 -25.76 7.77
CA PRO A 1022 -59.01 -25.14 6.52
C PRO A 1022 -58.44 -23.74 6.31
N ASP A 1023 -58.68 -23.20 5.11
CA ASP A 1023 -58.29 -21.83 4.76
C ASP A 1023 -58.81 -20.82 5.78
N ASN A 1024 -57.92 -19.92 6.22
CA ASN A 1024 -58.19 -18.87 7.22
C ASN A 1024 -58.66 -19.34 8.60
N GLN A 1025 -58.77 -20.66 8.84
CA GLN A 1025 -59.09 -21.21 10.15
C GLN A 1025 -57.82 -21.38 10.99
N LEU A 1026 -57.99 -21.37 12.32
CA LEU A 1026 -56.89 -21.40 13.30
C LEU A 1026 -56.79 -22.72 14.06
N ASP A 1027 -57.76 -23.61 13.91
CA ASP A 1027 -57.78 -24.88 14.61
C ASP A 1027 -58.38 -26.02 13.80
N ALA A 1028 -58.00 -27.23 14.20
CA ALA A 1028 -58.63 -28.48 13.79
C ALA A 1028 -58.43 -29.50 14.91
N LYS A 1029 -59.11 -30.64 14.79
CA LYS A 1029 -58.89 -31.80 15.65
C LYS A 1029 -58.67 -33.01 14.77
N PHE A 1030 -57.63 -33.78 15.04
CA PHE A 1030 -57.43 -35.07 14.40
C PHE A 1030 -57.66 -36.20 15.42
N GLU A 1031 -58.17 -37.32 14.93
CA GLU A 1031 -58.54 -38.46 15.77
C GLU A 1031 -57.41 -39.50 15.74
N ILE A 1032 -57.11 -40.06 16.91
CA ILE A 1032 -56.29 -41.25 17.06
C ILE A 1032 -57.20 -42.37 17.53
N ALA A 1033 -57.19 -43.50 16.84
CA ALA A 1033 -57.97 -44.68 17.20
C ALA A 1033 -57.02 -45.85 17.52
N ALA A 1034 -57.26 -46.53 18.64
CA ALA A 1034 -56.58 -47.76 19.00
C ALA A 1034 -57.56 -48.92 18.84
N ALA A 1035 -57.28 -49.86 17.94
CA ALA A 1035 -58.04 -51.09 17.79
C ALA A 1035 -57.97 -51.94 19.08
N ALA A 1036 -58.89 -52.89 19.23
CA ALA A 1036 -58.90 -53.81 20.39
C ALA A 1036 -57.62 -54.65 20.51
N ASN A 1037 -56.91 -54.87 19.40
CA ASN A 1037 -55.62 -55.55 19.33
C ASN A 1037 -54.43 -54.58 19.24
N ALA A 1038 -54.61 -53.28 19.56
CA ALA A 1038 -53.53 -52.31 19.49
C ALA A 1038 -52.39 -52.68 20.45
N THR A 1039 -51.14 -52.50 20.02
CA THR A 1039 -49.97 -52.86 20.82
C THR A 1039 -49.92 -51.99 22.08
N VAL A 1040 -49.98 -52.61 23.26
CA VAL A 1040 -49.96 -51.91 24.56
C VAL A 1040 -48.56 -51.35 24.85
N GLY A 1041 -48.49 -50.18 25.49
CA GLY A 1041 -47.23 -49.55 25.89
C GLY A 1041 -47.04 -48.17 25.28
N ASP A 1042 -45.82 -47.64 25.44
CA ASP A 1042 -45.43 -46.32 24.95
C ASP A 1042 -44.93 -46.39 23.50
N HIS A 1043 -45.49 -45.53 22.67
CA HIS A 1043 -45.14 -45.38 21.26
C HIS A 1043 -44.76 -43.93 20.96
N THR A 1044 -43.97 -43.73 19.91
CA THR A 1044 -43.66 -42.37 19.40
C THR A 1044 -44.12 -42.26 17.96
N ALA A 1045 -45.03 -41.32 17.71
CA ALA A 1045 -45.44 -40.92 16.37
C ALA A 1045 -44.89 -39.52 16.03
N THR A 1046 -44.80 -39.20 14.75
CA THR A 1046 -44.48 -37.83 14.31
C THR A 1046 -45.70 -37.21 13.65
N VAL A 1047 -46.19 -36.11 14.22
CA VAL A 1047 -47.24 -35.27 13.63
C VAL A 1047 -46.56 -34.27 12.69
N ARG A 1048 -47.02 -34.25 11.44
CA ARG A 1048 -46.53 -33.39 10.38
C ARG A 1048 -47.59 -32.35 10.03
N LEU A 1049 -47.23 -31.08 10.11
CA LEU A 1049 -48.03 -29.99 9.58
C LEU A 1049 -47.44 -29.60 8.22
N VAL A 1050 -48.11 -30.01 7.14
CA VAL A 1050 -47.71 -29.73 5.76
C VAL A 1050 -48.47 -28.50 5.28
N MET A 1051 -47.74 -27.46 4.92
CA MET A 1051 -48.30 -26.18 4.49
C MET A 1051 -47.68 -25.74 3.16
N ASN A 1052 -48.43 -24.93 2.41
CA ASN A 1052 -47.93 -24.30 1.18
C ASN A 1052 -47.86 -22.79 1.40
N PHE A 1053 -46.68 -22.20 1.23
CA PHE A 1053 -46.47 -20.76 1.36
C PHE A 1053 -45.81 -20.23 0.10
N ASN A 1054 -46.50 -19.34 -0.62
CA ASN A 1054 -46.09 -18.80 -1.93
C ASN A 1054 -45.68 -19.87 -2.97
N GLY A 1055 -46.38 -21.01 -2.99
CA GLY A 1055 -46.10 -22.11 -3.92
C GLY A 1055 -44.99 -23.06 -3.45
N GLN A 1056 -44.45 -22.88 -2.25
CA GLN A 1056 -43.42 -23.73 -1.66
C GLN A 1056 -44.02 -24.59 -0.53
N GLN A 1057 -43.74 -25.90 -0.53
CA GLN A 1057 -44.16 -26.80 0.54
C GLN A 1057 -43.20 -26.71 1.73
N LEU A 1058 -43.75 -26.52 2.94
CA LEU A 1058 -43.02 -26.56 4.20
C LEU A 1058 -43.63 -27.64 5.09
N ILE A 1059 -42.80 -28.35 5.85
CA ILE A 1059 -43.22 -29.45 6.72
C ILE A 1059 -42.67 -29.20 8.12
N LEU A 1060 -43.55 -28.93 9.08
CA LEU A 1060 -43.21 -28.87 10.50
C LEU A 1060 -43.48 -30.23 11.14
N GLU A 1061 -42.46 -30.82 11.75
CA GLU A 1061 -42.57 -32.10 12.46
C GLU A 1061 -42.60 -31.89 13.98
N ARG A 1062 -43.50 -32.60 14.66
CA ARG A 1062 -43.63 -32.60 16.12
C ARG A 1062 -43.76 -34.03 16.63
N PRO A 1063 -42.94 -34.46 17.60
CA PRO A 1063 -43.10 -35.78 18.20
C PRO A 1063 -44.38 -35.82 19.05
N LEU A 1064 -45.07 -36.95 19.02
CA LEU A 1064 -46.21 -37.28 19.86
C LEU A 1064 -45.95 -38.61 20.57
N LYS A 1065 -45.83 -38.57 21.90
CA LYS A 1065 -45.77 -39.77 22.74
C LYS A 1065 -47.18 -40.31 22.95
N LEU A 1066 -47.42 -41.56 22.59
CA LEU A 1066 -48.74 -42.19 22.71
C LEU A 1066 -48.65 -43.43 23.60
N THR A 1067 -49.35 -43.43 24.72
CA THR A 1067 -49.46 -44.60 25.61
C THR A 1067 -50.76 -45.34 25.33
N VAL A 1068 -50.66 -46.58 24.83
CA VAL A 1068 -51.83 -47.45 24.66
C VAL A 1068 -52.02 -48.28 25.93
N ILE A 1069 -53.18 -48.14 26.55
CA ILE A 1069 -53.54 -48.80 27.82
C ILE A 1069 -54.37 -50.05 27.50
N GLU A 1070 -53.97 -51.19 28.07
CA GLU A 1070 -54.68 -52.46 27.96
C GLU A 1070 -56.11 -52.35 28.51
N VAL A 1071 -57.10 -52.90 27.79
CA VAL A 1071 -58.46 -53.11 28.31
C VAL A 1071 -58.66 -54.60 28.52
N LYS A 1072 -58.64 -55.04 29.78
CA LYS A 1072 -58.94 -56.43 30.12
C LYS A 1072 -60.43 -56.71 29.88
N PRO A 1073 -60.82 -57.78 29.17
CA PRO A 1073 -62.22 -58.12 28.99
C PRO A 1073 -62.86 -58.41 30.35
N THR A 1074 -63.98 -57.74 30.65
CA THR A 1074 -64.83 -58.07 31.79
C THR A 1074 -65.40 -59.48 31.60
N THR A 1075 -65.04 -60.40 32.50
CA THR A 1075 -65.57 -61.77 32.61
C THR A 1075 -67.05 -61.80 32.90
#